data_AF-A0A8J4PYR7-F1
#
_entry.id   AF-A0A8J4PYR7-F1
#
_cell.length_a   1.000
_cell.length_b   1.000
_cell.length_c   1.000
_cell.angle_alpha   90.00
_cell.angle_beta   90.00
_cell.angle_gamma   90.00
#
_symmetry.space_group_name_H-M   'P 1'
#
loop_
_entity.id
_entity.type
_entity.pdbx_description
1 polymer ?
#
loop_
_entity_poly.entity_id
_entity_poly.type
_entity_poly.pdbx_seq_one_letter_code
_entity_poly.pdbx_strand_id
1 'polypeptide(L)'
;MSIKEIKLFELAFNKFKHYYPTIDRPYPLMIEYALAPDSNPQILYYLLQQGYSVPTAYKASSEVLLNAVKLNRLDVLKMVLNNQELHARDELVFAAVTNGNIEMLEYILHYPHPQFKIRKFGIQICLAALPNLQMLIHIFNSYDTSSLTKHDLNTLCLSLIEKGTFPDIVNYFREKNILPLDALRTSFSSSIFSLSRGSLQLDIFDEAEHSYFKNSCLCFFTDSFKSLESLTWYLDRIAGIKYCCLDNLLTQSHTGKSKLDLRIYDLVFNSAKIIYDPVEMNLKIGSDILSASNIVQICISQNITQFFRFLYKNNYYPLKIRETRCLDIIDIKENSNFKEESLEIIKLVLENLSPRVSTPFGDFYSLMIKLVKRKGSGQVLEYLYQQKQKQEQLENKLDTGNNIYMNALYKIANATCNLQVMQFIIQVAGEQLIKGSLTQCKPLDNIPLLDFLLSKGEVFTSAELERAALTGNVQAIMLFYKHDPIQFEKECTDRVLCLFIENGLFSIAKFLFSIHKPIFASTFIPSLMVCNNLEFVKFILQELKLQVKQEFLDSYIETGNIEMVHYLLPKVIESITISTQTLESLVNNRYWFMLEYLKENGLLSLDSLKQIKLDDKNVPFNNYFKQHFLSTENEKVKKKNPKSKFLNFFSKK
;
A
#
# COMPACT_ATOMS: atom_id res chain seq x y z
N MET A 1 -32.12 -27.95 -13.44
CA MET A 1 -31.31 -29.06 -13.93
C MET A 1 -32.14 -29.95 -14.81
N SER A 2 -31.64 -30.26 -15.99
CA SER A 2 -32.09 -31.42 -16.75
C SER A 2 -31.63 -32.70 -16.04
N ILE A 3 -32.34 -33.82 -16.26
CA ILE A 3 -31.93 -35.16 -15.78
C ILE A 3 -30.47 -35.47 -16.17
N LYS A 4 -29.98 -34.91 -17.28
CA LYS A 4 -28.62 -35.08 -17.78
C LYS A 4 -27.56 -34.45 -16.86
N GLU A 5 -27.85 -33.28 -16.29
CA GLU A 5 -26.93 -32.57 -15.38
C GLU A 5 -26.83 -33.26 -14.03
N ILE A 6 -27.94 -33.80 -13.51
CA ILE A 6 -27.96 -34.60 -12.28
C ILE A 6 -27.09 -35.86 -12.45
N LYS A 7 -27.25 -36.57 -13.58
CA LYS A 7 -26.44 -37.77 -13.89
C LYS A 7 -24.95 -37.44 -14.08
N LEU A 8 -24.62 -36.30 -14.67
CA LEU A 8 -23.24 -35.82 -14.79
C LEU A 8 -22.63 -35.50 -13.42
N PHE A 9 -23.39 -34.87 -12.54
CA PHE A 9 -22.99 -34.60 -11.17
C PHE A 9 -22.78 -35.90 -10.38
N GLU A 10 -23.70 -36.85 -10.44
CA GLU A 10 -23.55 -38.19 -9.82
C GLU A 10 -22.32 -38.93 -10.33
N LEU A 11 -22.02 -38.83 -11.64
CA LEU A 11 -20.87 -39.51 -12.24
C LEU A 11 -19.55 -38.85 -11.83
N ALA A 12 -19.49 -37.52 -11.76
CA ALA A 12 -18.35 -36.78 -11.22
C ALA A 12 -18.14 -37.09 -9.73
N PHE A 13 -19.24 -37.16 -8.96
CA PHE A 13 -19.24 -37.53 -7.55
C PHE A 13 -18.64 -38.91 -7.32
N ASN A 14 -19.12 -39.92 -8.05
CA ASN A 14 -18.64 -41.29 -7.93
C ASN A 14 -17.17 -41.43 -8.33
N LYS A 15 -16.71 -40.67 -9.34
CA LYS A 15 -15.28 -40.59 -9.68
C LYS A 15 -14.45 -39.94 -8.58
N PHE A 16 -14.91 -38.83 -8.01
CA PHE A 16 -14.21 -38.16 -6.92
C PHE A 16 -14.03 -39.08 -5.70
N LYS A 17 -15.11 -39.78 -5.31
CA LYS A 17 -15.08 -40.78 -4.23
C LYS A 17 -14.10 -41.93 -4.52
N HIS A 18 -13.98 -42.34 -5.78
CA HIS A 18 -13.03 -43.37 -6.19
C HIS A 18 -11.56 -42.93 -6.06
N TYR A 19 -11.24 -41.67 -6.40
CA TYR A 19 -9.88 -41.13 -6.33
C TYR A 19 -9.44 -40.73 -4.92
N TYR A 20 -10.39 -40.38 -4.03
CA TYR A 20 -10.10 -39.94 -2.66
C TYR A 20 -10.86 -40.78 -1.62
N PRO A 21 -10.58 -42.10 -1.51
CA PRO A 21 -11.32 -43.01 -0.63
C PRO A 21 -11.13 -42.71 0.87
N THR A 22 -10.11 -41.93 1.23
CA THR A 22 -9.75 -41.56 2.62
C THR A 22 -10.36 -40.24 3.09
N ILE A 23 -11.01 -39.47 2.21
CA ILE A 23 -11.76 -38.28 2.64
C ILE A 23 -13.09 -38.79 3.20
N ASP A 24 -13.15 -38.99 4.51
CA ASP A 24 -14.36 -39.49 5.20
C ASP A 24 -15.60 -38.61 5.00
N ARG A 25 -15.44 -37.37 4.49
CA ARG A 25 -16.53 -36.41 4.25
C ARG A 25 -16.25 -35.52 3.03
N PRO A 26 -16.49 -35.96 1.78
CA PRO A 26 -16.48 -35.07 0.60
C PRO A 26 -17.62 -34.03 0.64
N TYR A 27 -18.55 -34.18 1.58
CA TYR A 27 -19.83 -33.49 1.63
C TYR A 27 -19.78 -31.98 1.95
N PRO A 28 -18.92 -31.47 2.86
CA PRO A 28 -18.84 -30.04 3.13
C PRO A 28 -18.44 -29.25 1.89
N LEU A 29 -17.45 -29.73 1.13
CA LEU A 29 -16.99 -29.13 -0.13
C LEU A 29 -18.09 -29.10 -1.20
N MET A 30 -19.01 -30.07 -1.17
CA MET A 30 -20.10 -30.13 -2.15
C MET A 30 -21.27 -29.25 -1.79
N ILE A 31 -21.55 -29.08 -0.49
CA ILE A 31 -22.51 -28.09 -0.02
C ILE A 31 -21.94 -26.69 -0.29
N GLU A 32 -20.65 -26.44 -0.03
CA GLU A 32 -19.96 -25.21 -0.41
C GLU A 32 -20.02 -24.94 -1.91
N TYR A 33 -19.78 -25.95 -2.75
CA TYR A 33 -19.92 -25.84 -4.19
C TYR A 33 -21.38 -25.56 -4.61
N ALA A 34 -22.36 -26.21 -3.96
CA ALA A 34 -23.78 -25.95 -4.16
C ALA A 34 -24.20 -24.52 -3.75
N LEU A 35 -23.35 -23.84 -2.99
CA LEU A 35 -23.52 -22.47 -2.50
C LEU A 35 -22.64 -21.45 -3.20
N ALA A 36 -21.82 -21.84 -4.19
CA ALA A 36 -21.07 -20.89 -4.98
C ALA A 36 -22.02 -19.92 -5.71
N PRO A 37 -21.61 -18.66 -6.02
CA PRO A 37 -22.46 -17.66 -6.66
C PRO A 37 -23.19 -18.17 -7.91
N ASP A 38 -22.49 -18.97 -8.73
CA ASP A 38 -22.98 -19.52 -10.00
C ASP A 38 -23.67 -20.89 -9.85
N SER A 39 -23.87 -21.36 -8.62
CA SER A 39 -24.32 -22.72 -8.36
C SER A 39 -25.84 -22.88 -8.47
N ASN A 40 -26.25 -24.02 -9.03
CA ASN A 40 -27.66 -24.34 -9.24
C ASN A 40 -28.30 -24.81 -7.92
N PRO A 41 -29.34 -24.14 -7.41
CA PRO A 41 -29.98 -24.48 -6.13
C PRO A 41 -30.60 -25.88 -6.14
N GLN A 42 -30.88 -26.43 -7.32
CA GLN A 42 -31.36 -27.81 -7.46
C GLN A 42 -30.32 -28.87 -7.07
N ILE A 43 -29.02 -28.55 -7.12
CA ILE A 43 -27.96 -29.45 -6.62
C ILE A 43 -28.15 -29.63 -5.12
N LEU A 44 -28.33 -28.52 -4.40
CA LEU A 44 -28.58 -28.56 -2.96
C LEU A 44 -29.89 -29.30 -2.63
N TYR A 45 -30.95 -29.08 -3.41
CA TYR A 45 -32.24 -29.75 -3.21
C TYR A 45 -32.11 -31.26 -3.36
N TYR A 46 -31.43 -31.70 -4.43
CA TYR A 46 -31.14 -33.11 -4.65
C TYR A 46 -30.31 -33.69 -3.50
N LEU A 47 -29.26 -33.00 -3.04
CA LEU A 47 -28.46 -33.46 -1.92
C LEU A 47 -29.31 -33.61 -0.64
N LEU A 48 -30.15 -32.64 -0.31
CA LEU A 48 -31.03 -32.73 0.86
C LEU A 48 -32.04 -33.89 0.73
N GLN A 49 -32.61 -34.12 -0.47
CA GLN A 49 -33.53 -35.23 -0.73
C GLN A 49 -32.88 -36.61 -0.59
N GLN A 50 -31.59 -36.74 -0.91
CA GLN A 50 -30.83 -37.98 -0.74
C GLN A 50 -30.47 -38.28 0.73
N GLY A 51 -31.00 -37.50 1.68
CA GLY A 51 -30.75 -37.69 3.12
C GLY A 51 -29.41 -37.13 3.59
N TYR A 52 -28.72 -36.33 2.76
CA TYR A 52 -27.52 -35.64 3.19
C TYR A 52 -27.91 -34.49 4.13
N SER A 53 -27.63 -34.64 5.42
CA SER A 53 -27.76 -33.54 6.39
C SER A 53 -26.65 -32.52 6.16
N VAL A 54 -26.97 -31.22 6.17
CA VAL A 54 -25.93 -30.18 6.30
C VAL A 54 -25.17 -30.46 7.61
N PRO A 55 -23.83 -30.53 7.61
CA PRO A 55 -23.07 -30.95 8.78
C PRO A 55 -23.50 -30.17 10.03
N THR A 56 -23.98 -30.87 11.05
CA THR A 56 -24.41 -30.29 12.33
C THR A 56 -23.24 -29.72 13.15
N ALA A 57 -22.01 -29.82 12.64
CA ALA A 57 -20.89 -29.07 13.17
C ALA A 57 -21.20 -27.58 13.05
N TYR A 58 -21.50 -26.96 14.20
CA TYR A 58 -22.08 -25.62 14.39
C TYR A 58 -21.50 -24.52 13.47
N LYS A 59 -20.23 -24.62 13.07
CA LYS A 59 -19.55 -23.68 12.16
C LYS A 59 -19.91 -23.86 10.69
N ALA A 60 -20.05 -25.09 10.21
CA ALA A 60 -20.34 -25.36 8.80
C ALA A 60 -21.77 -24.96 8.44
N SER A 61 -22.74 -25.21 9.33
CA SER A 61 -24.13 -24.81 9.12
C SER A 61 -24.35 -23.30 9.15
N SER A 62 -23.61 -22.55 9.99
CA SER A 62 -23.71 -21.08 10.02
C SER A 62 -23.10 -20.43 8.78
N GLU A 63 -21.96 -20.94 8.30
CA GLU A 63 -21.28 -20.40 7.13
C GLU A 63 -22.07 -20.66 5.83
N VAL A 64 -22.73 -21.80 5.74
CA VAL A 64 -23.65 -22.15 4.64
C VAL A 64 -24.81 -21.16 4.54
N LEU A 65 -25.48 -20.90 5.66
CA LEU A 65 -26.58 -19.93 5.71
C LEU A 65 -26.09 -18.50 5.43
N LEU A 66 -24.93 -18.13 5.98
CA LEU A 66 -24.35 -16.80 5.77
C LEU A 66 -23.99 -16.57 4.30
N ASN A 67 -23.44 -17.57 3.62
CA ASN A 67 -23.14 -17.50 2.20
C ASN A 67 -24.41 -17.41 1.35
N ALA A 68 -25.47 -18.16 1.69
CA ALA A 68 -26.76 -18.03 1.01
C ALA A 68 -27.31 -16.60 1.09
N VAL A 69 -27.23 -15.97 2.27
CA VAL A 69 -27.65 -14.57 2.46
C VAL A 69 -26.74 -13.60 1.71
N LYS A 70 -25.40 -13.75 1.82
CA LYS A 70 -24.41 -12.91 1.12
C LYS A 70 -24.58 -12.94 -0.39
N LEU A 71 -24.99 -14.08 -0.94
CA LEU A 71 -25.22 -14.29 -2.37
C LEU A 71 -26.66 -14.04 -2.81
N ASN A 72 -27.52 -13.55 -1.90
CA ASN A 72 -28.89 -13.18 -2.18
C ASN A 72 -29.80 -14.35 -2.62
N ARG A 73 -29.58 -15.55 -2.08
CA ARG A 73 -30.24 -16.82 -2.48
C ARG A 73 -31.35 -17.24 -1.50
N LEU A 74 -32.53 -16.62 -1.64
CA LEU A 74 -33.67 -16.81 -0.72
C LEU A 74 -34.23 -18.24 -0.78
N ASP A 75 -34.21 -18.83 -1.97
CA ASP A 75 -34.59 -20.20 -2.24
C ASP A 75 -33.73 -21.20 -1.46
N VAL A 76 -32.41 -21.01 -1.48
CA VAL A 76 -31.45 -21.82 -0.74
C VAL A 76 -31.64 -21.64 0.77
N LEU A 77 -31.80 -20.39 1.22
CA LEU A 77 -32.05 -20.09 2.62
C LEU A 77 -33.32 -20.78 3.14
N LYS A 78 -34.42 -20.69 2.38
CA LYS A 78 -35.69 -21.39 2.64
C LYS A 78 -35.49 -22.88 2.79
N MET A 79 -34.76 -23.49 1.85
CA MET A 79 -34.50 -24.92 1.84
C MET A 79 -33.65 -25.38 3.03
N VAL A 80 -32.59 -24.64 3.38
CA VAL A 80 -31.71 -25.04 4.50
C VAL A 80 -32.43 -24.87 5.84
N LEU A 81 -33.14 -23.75 6.05
CA LEU A 81 -33.86 -23.50 7.29
C LEU A 81 -35.00 -24.51 7.52
N ASN A 82 -35.77 -24.86 6.48
CA ASN A 82 -36.87 -25.82 6.60
C ASN A 82 -36.42 -27.24 6.99
N ASN A 83 -35.14 -27.58 6.80
CA ASN A 83 -34.60 -28.90 7.08
C ASN A 83 -33.79 -28.99 8.38
N GLN A 84 -33.54 -27.88 9.09
CA GLN A 84 -32.69 -27.87 10.29
C GLN A 84 -33.15 -26.88 11.38
N GLU A 85 -33.12 -27.32 12.64
CA GLU A 85 -33.20 -26.44 13.80
C GLU A 85 -31.85 -25.71 13.97
N LEU A 86 -31.70 -24.53 13.36
CA LEU A 86 -30.47 -23.74 13.46
C LEU A 86 -30.63 -22.47 14.30
N HIS A 87 -29.61 -22.20 15.13
CA HIS A 87 -29.53 -21.07 16.05
C HIS A 87 -28.66 -19.90 15.55
N ALA A 88 -28.20 -19.92 14.30
CA ALA A 88 -27.38 -18.84 13.73
C ALA A 88 -28.27 -17.67 13.26
N ARG A 89 -28.30 -16.56 14.01
CA ARG A 89 -29.37 -15.55 13.86
C ARG A 89 -28.88 -14.13 13.54
N ASP A 90 -27.96 -13.58 14.32
CA ASP A 90 -27.57 -12.16 14.16
C ASP A 90 -26.74 -11.90 12.90
N GLU A 91 -25.86 -12.83 12.53
CA GLU A 91 -25.01 -12.71 11.33
C GLU A 91 -25.83 -12.76 10.03
N LEU A 92 -26.92 -13.52 10.01
CA LEU A 92 -27.81 -13.62 8.85
C LEU A 92 -28.61 -12.34 8.66
N VAL A 93 -29.14 -11.77 9.75
CA VAL A 93 -29.83 -10.47 9.71
C VAL A 93 -28.86 -9.38 9.26
N PHE A 94 -27.66 -9.33 9.83
CA PHE A 94 -26.63 -8.36 9.42
C PHE A 94 -26.29 -8.50 7.93
N ALA A 95 -26.06 -9.72 7.43
CA ALA A 95 -25.74 -9.95 6.03
C ALA A 95 -26.89 -9.58 5.08
N ALA A 96 -28.15 -9.90 5.44
CA ALA A 96 -29.32 -9.55 4.65
C ALA A 96 -29.46 -8.02 4.53
N VAL A 97 -29.18 -7.34 5.64
CA VAL A 97 -29.23 -5.90 5.76
C VAL A 97 -28.09 -5.22 5.00
N THR A 98 -26.86 -5.72 5.08
CA THR A 98 -25.75 -5.19 4.25
C THR A 98 -26.02 -5.35 2.75
N ASN A 99 -26.79 -6.37 2.37
CA ASN A 99 -27.14 -6.65 0.98
C ASN A 99 -28.38 -5.88 0.49
N GLY A 100 -29.12 -5.21 1.38
CA GLY A 100 -30.32 -4.47 1.00
C GLY A 100 -31.51 -5.34 0.57
N ASN A 101 -31.53 -6.65 0.85
CA ASN A 101 -32.64 -7.53 0.48
C ASN A 101 -33.70 -7.63 1.58
N ILE A 102 -34.80 -6.90 1.38
CA ILE A 102 -35.96 -6.86 2.29
C ILE A 102 -36.67 -8.22 2.37
N GLU A 103 -36.86 -8.94 1.26
CA GLU A 103 -37.52 -10.25 1.26
C GLU A 103 -36.72 -11.30 2.04
N MET A 104 -35.38 -11.25 1.94
CA MET A 104 -34.49 -12.10 2.72
C MET A 104 -34.66 -11.84 4.22
N LEU A 105 -34.68 -10.56 4.57
CA LEU A 105 -34.81 -10.12 5.93
C LEU A 105 -36.19 -10.51 6.49
N GLU A 106 -37.27 -10.23 5.77
CA GLU A 106 -38.62 -10.66 6.12
C GLU A 106 -38.69 -12.16 6.39
N TYR A 107 -38.10 -12.97 5.53
CA TYR A 107 -38.08 -14.42 5.71
C TYR A 107 -37.30 -14.83 6.97
N ILE A 108 -36.14 -14.23 7.23
CA ILE A 108 -35.33 -14.50 8.44
C ILE A 108 -36.10 -14.10 9.71
N LEU A 109 -36.81 -12.97 9.68
CA LEU A 109 -37.55 -12.42 10.81
C LEU A 109 -38.82 -13.20 11.15
N HIS A 110 -39.54 -13.68 10.14
CA HIS A 110 -40.80 -14.42 10.31
C HIS A 110 -40.61 -15.93 10.50
N TYR A 111 -39.37 -16.44 10.48
CA TYR A 111 -39.11 -17.87 10.63
C TYR A 111 -39.48 -18.35 12.06
N PRO A 112 -40.37 -19.34 12.21
CA PRO A 112 -40.99 -19.69 13.49
C PRO A 112 -40.01 -20.40 14.43
N HIS A 113 -39.24 -19.63 15.21
CA HIS A 113 -38.37 -20.14 16.27
C HIS A 113 -38.16 -19.08 17.39
N PRO A 114 -37.76 -19.48 18.62
CA PRO A 114 -38.02 -18.71 19.84
C PRO A 114 -37.40 -17.30 19.83
N GLN A 115 -38.27 -16.29 20.03
CA GLN A 115 -38.02 -14.88 20.36
C GLN A 115 -36.58 -14.37 20.17
N PHE A 116 -36.36 -13.67 19.05
CA PHE A 116 -35.17 -12.85 18.82
C PHE A 116 -35.05 -11.79 19.94
N LYS A 117 -33.94 -11.79 20.68
CA LYS A 117 -33.58 -10.67 21.56
C LYS A 117 -32.39 -9.96 20.93
N ILE A 118 -32.61 -8.76 20.40
CA ILE A 118 -31.52 -7.92 19.91
C ILE A 118 -30.58 -7.61 21.09
N ARG A 119 -29.39 -8.20 21.11
CA ARG A 119 -28.28 -7.76 21.97
C ARG A 119 -27.18 -7.21 21.07
N LYS A 120 -26.52 -6.10 21.46
CA LYS A 120 -25.31 -5.42 20.90
C LYS A 120 -25.15 -5.29 19.36
N PHE A 121 -25.51 -6.27 18.56
CA PHE A 121 -25.52 -6.29 17.09
C PHE A 121 -26.58 -5.37 16.45
N GLY A 122 -27.60 -4.93 17.20
CA GLY A 122 -28.68 -4.07 16.69
C GLY A 122 -28.18 -2.76 16.06
N ILE A 123 -27.14 -2.14 16.63
CA ILE A 123 -26.57 -0.89 16.10
C ILE A 123 -25.86 -1.14 14.76
N GLN A 124 -25.09 -2.23 14.64
CA GLN A 124 -24.38 -2.59 13.41
C GLN A 124 -25.37 -2.92 12.28
N ILE A 125 -26.46 -3.62 12.62
CA ILE A 125 -27.56 -3.90 11.69
C ILE A 125 -28.20 -2.58 11.23
N CYS A 126 -28.59 -1.69 12.14
CA CYS A 126 -29.15 -0.39 11.75
C CYS A 126 -28.17 0.46 10.92
N LEU A 127 -26.88 0.34 11.21
CA LEU A 127 -25.80 1.02 10.48
C LEU A 127 -25.58 0.50 9.06
N ALA A 128 -25.80 -0.80 8.86
CA ALA A 128 -25.74 -1.43 7.55
C ALA A 128 -27.04 -1.16 6.75
N ALA A 129 -28.18 -1.02 7.43
CA ALA A 129 -29.48 -0.70 6.84
C ALA A 129 -29.63 0.75 6.38
N LEU A 130 -28.74 1.65 6.84
CA LEU A 130 -28.73 3.09 6.57
C LEU A 130 -28.97 3.52 5.10
N PRO A 131 -28.42 2.83 4.08
CA PRO A 131 -28.71 3.17 2.68
C PRO A 131 -30.15 2.87 2.24
N ASN A 132 -30.93 2.10 3.02
CA ASN A 132 -32.27 1.65 2.70
C ASN A 132 -33.24 1.91 3.88
N LEU A 133 -33.86 3.10 3.87
CA LEU A 133 -34.81 3.56 4.90
C LEU A 133 -35.97 2.59 5.12
N GLN A 134 -36.50 1.98 4.06
CA GLN A 134 -37.61 1.03 4.15
C GLN A 134 -37.22 -0.22 4.95
N MET A 135 -36.00 -0.70 4.77
CA MET A 135 -35.45 -1.84 5.52
C MET A 135 -35.25 -1.49 6.99
N LEU A 136 -34.77 -0.28 7.30
CA LEU A 136 -34.69 0.25 8.66
C LEU A 136 -36.06 0.28 9.34
N ILE A 137 -37.06 0.86 8.68
CA ILE A 137 -38.44 0.91 9.16
C ILE A 137 -38.98 -0.50 9.41
N HIS A 138 -38.74 -1.43 8.48
CA HIS A 138 -39.19 -2.81 8.58
C HIS A 138 -38.58 -3.54 9.79
N ILE A 139 -37.27 -3.37 10.02
CA ILE A 139 -36.58 -3.87 11.21
C ILE A 139 -37.26 -3.32 12.46
N PHE A 140 -37.39 -2.00 12.57
CA PHE A 140 -37.95 -1.37 13.76
C PHE A 140 -39.41 -1.75 14.05
N ASN A 141 -40.21 -2.03 13.03
CA ASN A 141 -41.59 -2.51 13.21
C ASN A 141 -41.68 -3.99 13.60
N SER A 142 -40.69 -4.80 13.20
CA SER A 142 -40.68 -6.24 13.45
C SER A 142 -40.08 -6.63 14.79
N TYR A 143 -39.44 -5.69 15.49
CA TYR A 143 -38.70 -5.94 16.72
C TYR A 143 -39.24 -5.16 17.91
N ASP A 144 -39.15 -5.77 19.09
CA ASP A 144 -39.40 -5.10 20.36
C ASP A 144 -38.22 -4.16 20.68
N THR A 145 -38.42 -2.86 20.46
CA THR A 145 -37.42 -1.83 20.73
C THR A 145 -37.19 -1.59 22.23
N SER A 146 -38.01 -2.16 23.11
CA SER A 146 -37.86 -1.98 24.57
C SER A 146 -36.54 -2.54 25.12
N SER A 147 -35.86 -3.42 24.38
CA SER A 147 -34.56 -3.98 24.77
C SER A 147 -33.35 -3.09 24.44
N LEU A 148 -33.53 -1.99 23.70
CA LEU A 148 -32.43 -1.08 23.36
C LEU A 148 -32.10 -0.19 24.56
N THR A 149 -30.83 -0.17 24.98
CA THR A 149 -30.39 0.72 26.05
C THR A 149 -30.29 2.16 25.54
N LYS A 150 -30.33 3.14 26.46
CA LYS A 150 -30.03 4.56 26.14
C LYS A 150 -28.70 4.72 25.40
N HIS A 151 -27.69 3.91 25.74
CA HIS A 151 -26.41 3.91 25.04
C HIS A 151 -26.56 3.44 23.58
N ASP A 152 -27.34 2.39 23.31
CA ASP A 152 -27.52 1.86 21.96
C ASP A 152 -28.24 2.86 21.05
N LEU A 153 -29.27 3.54 21.59
CA LEU A 153 -29.97 4.62 20.90
C LEU A 153 -29.05 5.81 20.61
N ASN A 154 -28.20 6.19 21.57
CA ASN A 154 -27.21 7.25 21.37
C ASN A 154 -26.22 6.88 20.26
N THR A 155 -25.61 5.69 20.30
CA THR A 155 -24.66 5.25 19.26
C THR A 155 -25.32 5.21 17.88
N LEU A 156 -26.57 4.73 17.80
CA LEU A 156 -27.33 4.74 16.55
C LEU A 156 -27.51 6.17 16.03
N CYS A 157 -28.00 7.10 16.85
CA CYS A 157 -28.17 8.50 16.45
C CYS A 157 -26.88 9.12 15.92
N LEU A 158 -25.76 8.91 16.61
CA LEU A 158 -24.47 9.45 16.20
C LEU A 158 -24.04 8.97 14.84
N SER A 159 -24.21 7.68 14.57
CA SER A 159 -23.84 7.15 13.28
C SER A 159 -24.82 7.52 12.15
N LEU A 160 -26.10 7.76 12.45
CA LEU A 160 -27.05 8.33 11.48
C LEU A 160 -26.64 9.76 11.09
N ILE A 161 -26.19 10.56 12.06
CA ILE A 161 -25.67 11.91 11.86
C ILE A 161 -24.40 11.88 11.00
N GLU A 162 -23.43 11.01 11.34
CA GLU A 162 -22.18 10.87 10.60
C GLU A 162 -22.39 10.51 9.12
N LYS A 163 -23.48 9.80 8.78
CA LYS A 163 -23.81 9.41 7.41
C LYS A 163 -24.76 10.36 6.66
N GLY A 164 -25.26 11.44 7.29
CA GLY A 164 -26.09 12.46 6.62
C GLY A 164 -27.51 12.02 6.22
N THR A 165 -28.07 11.00 6.87
CA THR A 165 -29.42 10.44 6.57
C THR A 165 -30.48 10.88 7.59
N PHE A 166 -30.20 12.00 8.26
CA PHE A 166 -30.81 12.36 9.54
C PHE A 166 -32.32 12.73 9.51
N PRO A 167 -32.87 13.45 8.51
CA PRO A 167 -34.23 13.99 8.63
C PRO A 167 -35.33 12.91 8.67
N ASP A 168 -35.33 11.99 7.70
CA ASP A 168 -36.43 11.03 7.53
C ASP A 168 -36.48 9.99 8.66
N ILE A 169 -35.31 9.56 9.14
CA ILE A 169 -35.20 8.57 10.22
C ILE A 169 -35.57 9.18 11.58
N VAL A 170 -35.20 10.44 11.82
CA VAL A 170 -35.57 11.15 13.06
C VAL A 170 -37.08 11.40 13.10
N ASN A 171 -37.69 11.77 11.98
CA ASN A 171 -39.14 11.92 11.88
C ASN A 171 -39.85 10.59 12.16
N TYR A 172 -39.39 9.49 11.56
CA TYR A 172 -39.92 8.15 11.83
C TYR A 172 -39.80 7.75 13.31
N PHE A 173 -38.62 7.93 13.93
CA PHE A 173 -38.43 7.61 15.34
C PHE A 173 -39.23 8.50 16.29
N ARG A 174 -39.48 9.76 15.90
CA ARG A 174 -40.35 10.68 16.62
C ARG A 174 -41.81 10.21 16.55
N GLU A 175 -42.31 9.89 15.37
CA GLU A 175 -43.68 9.41 15.16
C GLU A 175 -43.97 8.11 15.93
N LYS A 176 -42.96 7.26 16.11
CA LYS A 176 -43.05 5.99 16.84
C LYS A 176 -42.71 6.08 18.33
N ASN A 177 -42.38 7.26 18.87
CA ASN A 177 -41.90 7.45 20.25
C ASN A 177 -40.70 6.56 20.63
N ILE A 178 -39.81 6.26 19.68
CA ILE A 178 -38.64 5.38 19.89
C ILE A 178 -37.47 6.16 20.52
N LEU A 179 -37.31 7.45 20.21
CA LEU A 179 -36.21 8.30 20.71
C LEU A 179 -36.68 9.26 21.80
N PRO A 180 -36.25 9.09 23.07
CA PRO A 180 -36.44 10.11 24.08
C PRO A 180 -35.58 11.34 23.74
N LEU A 181 -36.18 12.54 23.74
CA LEU A 181 -35.51 13.83 23.49
C LEU A 181 -34.22 14.02 24.31
N ASP A 182 -34.15 13.45 25.51
CA ASP A 182 -32.97 13.53 26.38
C ASP A 182 -31.78 12.68 25.92
N ALA A 183 -32.00 11.64 25.11
CA ALA A 183 -30.94 10.85 24.49
C ALA A 183 -30.21 11.66 23.41
N LEU A 184 -30.96 12.37 22.57
CA LEU A 184 -30.43 13.31 21.59
C LEU A 184 -29.57 14.39 22.27
N ARG A 185 -30.07 15.01 23.34
CA ARG A 185 -29.33 16.03 24.11
C ARG A 185 -27.96 15.55 24.59
N THR A 186 -27.86 14.36 25.18
CA THR A 186 -26.59 13.80 25.68
C THR A 186 -25.61 13.37 24.58
N SER A 187 -26.13 12.99 23.41
CA SER A 187 -25.32 12.55 22.27
C SER A 187 -24.67 13.73 21.56
N PHE A 188 -25.39 14.83 21.42
CA PHE A 188 -24.83 16.05 20.81
C PHE A 188 -23.68 16.62 21.65
N SER A 189 -23.71 16.57 22.98
CA SER A 189 -22.59 17.08 23.80
C SER A 189 -21.29 16.29 23.68
N SER A 190 -21.35 14.99 23.36
CA SER A 190 -20.17 14.09 23.32
C SER A 190 -19.60 13.88 21.91
N SER A 191 -20.36 14.19 20.86
CA SER A 191 -20.01 13.87 19.46
C SER A 191 -19.69 15.08 18.58
N ILE A 192 -19.66 16.27 19.20
CA ILE A 192 -19.11 17.49 18.60
C ILE A 192 -17.64 17.31 18.15
N PHE A 193 -16.95 16.23 18.53
CA PHE A 193 -15.60 15.90 18.09
C PHE A 193 -15.46 15.14 16.75
N SER A 194 -16.53 14.59 16.13
CA SER A 194 -16.41 13.69 14.95
C SER A 194 -17.05 14.14 13.62
N LEU A 195 -17.70 15.31 13.56
CA LEU A 195 -18.42 15.77 12.36
C LEU A 195 -17.50 16.43 11.32
N SER A 196 -17.20 15.74 10.21
CA SER A 196 -16.40 16.30 9.10
C SER A 196 -16.96 16.00 7.69
N ARG A 197 -18.23 15.59 7.53
CA ARG A 197 -18.81 15.34 6.19
C ARG A 197 -20.25 15.86 6.09
N GLY A 198 -20.42 16.87 5.24
CA GLY A 198 -21.60 17.71 5.20
C GLY A 198 -22.86 17.09 4.60
N SER A 199 -23.98 17.37 5.25
CA SER A 199 -25.28 17.75 4.68
C SER A 199 -26.26 17.80 5.85
N LEU A 200 -26.52 19.00 6.37
CA LEU A 200 -27.56 19.22 7.37
C LEU A 200 -28.43 20.37 6.88
N GLN A 201 -29.70 20.09 6.58
CA GLN A 201 -30.75 21.12 6.54
C GLN A 201 -31.33 21.22 7.96
N LEU A 202 -31.34 22.44 8.49
CA LEU A 202 -31.61 22.75 9.90
C LEU A 202 -33.02 23.33 10.07
N ASP A 203 -34.04 22.47 10.11
CA ASP A 203 -35.44 22.88 10.40
C ASP A 203 -35.91 22.53 11.83
N ILE A 204 -35.00 22.27 12.80
CA ILE A 204 -35.38 21.66 14.10
C ILE A 204 -34.85 22.41 15.36
N PHE A 205 -34.36 23.65 15.28
CA PHE A 205 -33.69 24.30 16.42
C PHE A 205 -34.50 25.32 17.26
N ASP A 206 -35.80 25.47 17.02
CA ASP A 206 -36.57 26.58 17.61
C ASP A 206 -36.89 26.48 19.12
N GLU A 207 -36.59 25.39 19.83
CA GLU A 207 -37.03 25.21 21.24
C GLU A 207 -35.92 24.89 22.29
N ALA A 208 -34.66 25.29 22.06
CA ALA A 208 -33.58 25.12 23.05
C ALA A 208 -33.16 26.45 23.73
N GLU A 209 -33.86 26.83 24.81
CA GLU A 209 -33.68 28.10 25.56
C GLU A 209 -32.45 28.17 26.52
N HIS A 210 -31.26 27.66 26.17
CA HIS A 210 -30.08 27.81 27.06
C HIS A 210 -28.84 28.46 26.41
N SER A 211 -28.39 29.55 27.03
CA SER A 211 -27.27 30.43 26.64
C SER A 211 -25.90 29.75 26.55
N TYR A 212 -25.70 28.63 27.26
CA TYR A 212 -24.45 27.86 27.19
C TYR A 212 -24.33 27.05 25.89
N PHE A 213 -25.46 26.70 25.26
CA PHE A 213 -25.50 25.92 24.02
C PHE A 213 -25.16 26.78 22.79
N LYS A 214 -25.50 28.09 22.80
CA LYS A 214 -25.22 29.02 21.69
C LYS A 214 -23.73 29.26 21.44
N ASN A 215 -22.89 29.27 22.48
CA ASN A 215 -21.47 29.60 22.37
C ASN A 215 -20.59 28.43 21.90
N SER A 216 -20.97 27.19 22.20
CA SER A 216 -20.22 26.00 21.75
C SER A 216 -20.58 25.54 20.34
N CYS A 217 -21.78 25.89 19.86
CA CYS A 217 -22.23 25.57 18.50
C CYS A 217 -21.50 26.39 17.43
N LEU A 218 -21.23 27.68 17.69
CA LEU A 218 -20.65 28.59 16.67
C LEU A 218 -19.26 28.16 16.17
N CYS A 219 -18.45 27.54 17.03
CA CYS A 219 -17.09 27.07 16.72
C CYS A 219 -17.03 25.76 15.90
N PHE A 220 -18.16 25.07 15.69
CA PHE A 220 -18.18 23.75 15.02
C PHE A 220 -19.05 23.70 13.76
N PHE A 221 -19.97 24.65 13.57
CA PHE A 221 -20.86 24.66 12.40
C PHE A 221 -20.20 25.22 11.11
N THR A 222 -19.05 25.89 11.20
CA THR A 222 -18.38 26.50 10.03
C THR A 222 -17.83 25.49 9.01
N ASP A 223 -17.58 24.23 9.41
CA ASP A 223 -17.13 23.17 8.49
C ASP A 223 -18.29 22.55 7.67
N SER A 224 -19.55 22.85 7.98
CA SER A 224 -20.73 22.13 7.44
C SER A 224 -21.60 22.92 6.45
N PHE A 225 -21.38 24.23 6.30
CA PHE A 225 -22.20 25.06 5.41
C PHE A 225 -21.67 25.03 3.98
N LYS A 226 -22.43 24.39 3.08
CA LYS A 226 -22.19 24.44 1.63
C LYS A 226 -22.80 25.66 0.94
N SER A 227 -23.71 26.40 1.59
CA SER A 227 -24.32 27.62 1.05
C SER A 227 -24.02 28.84 1.93
N LEU A 228 -23.58 29.92 1.28
CA LEU A 228 -23.29 31.22 1.89
C LEU A 228 -24.52 31.77 2.63
N GLU A 229 -25.71 31.60 2.05
CA GLU A 229 -26.99 32.10 2.58
C GLU A 229 -27.34 31.53 3.96
N SER A 230 -27.02 30.28 4.24
CA SER A 230 -27.33 29.63 5.54
C SER A 230 -26.42 30.10 6.67
N LEU A 231 -25.15 30.42 6.36
CA LEU A 231 -24.22 31.00 7.32
C LEU A 231 -24.54 32.48 7.58
N THR A 232 -24.86 33.26 6.52
CA THR A 232 -25.27 34.66 6.66
C THR A 232 -26.56 34.78 7.48
N TRP A 233 -27.55 33.93 7.23
CA TRP A 233 -28.79 33.86 8.02
C TRP A 233 -28.55 33.55 9.50
N TYR A 234 -27.61 32.64 9.80
CA TYR A 234 -27.25 32.27 11.18
C TYR A 234 -26.48 33.39 11.91
N LEU A 235 -25.55 34.06 11.23
CA LEU A 235 -24.74 35.14 11.80
C LEU A 235 -25.52 36.44 12.01
N ASP A 236 -26.50 36.75 11.15
CA ASP A 236 -27.37 37.93 11.28
C ASP A 236 -28.28 37.88 12.53
N ARG A 237 -28.52 36.69 13.11
CA ARG A 237 -29.41 36.50 14.26
C ARG A 237 -28.72 36.21 15.60
N ILE A 238 -27.39 36.13 15.63
CA ILE A 238 -26.62 35.97 16.89
C ILE A 238 -25.82 37.25 17.15
N ALA A 239 -26.39 38.13 17.97
CA ALA A 239 -25.67 39.29 18.50
C ALA A 239 -24.57 38.81 19.48
N GLY A 240 -23.30 38.95 19.09
CA GLY A 240 -22.14 38.86 20.00
C GLY A 240 -21.19 37.70 19.72
N ILE A 241 -20.35 37.83 18.69
CA ILE A 241 -19.17 36.97 18.51
C ILE A 241 -18.02 37.57 19.34
N LYS A 242 -17.55 36.86 20.37
CA LYS A 242 -16.38 37.26 21.17
C LYS A 242 -15.08 36.69 20.60
N TYR A 243 -13.97 37.42 20.79
CA TYR A 243 -12.61 37.15 20.28
C TYR A 243 -12.09 35.70 20.45
N CYS A 244 -12.52 34.99 21.49
CA CYS A 244 -12.13 33.60 21.75
C CYS A 244 -12.57 32.60 20.66
N CYS A 245 -13.47 32.96 19.75
CA CYS A 245 -13.82 32.13 18.60
C CYS A 245 -12.74 32.16 17.50
N LEU A 246 -11.98 33.25 17.37
CA LEU A 246 -10.97 33.41 16.30
C LEU A 246 -9.73 32.53 16.54
N ASP A 247 -9.28 32.44 17.79
CA ASP A 247 -8.15 31.57 18.19
C ASP A 247 -8.45 30.10 17.90
N ASN A 248 -9.66 29.64 18.21
CA ASN A 248 -10.07 28.26 17.95
C ASN A 248 -10.20 27.97 16.44
N LEU A 249 -10.72 28.92 15.66
CA LEU A 249 -10.79 28.83 14.19
C LEU A 249 -9.40 28.70 13.55
N LEU A 250 -8.43 29.51 13.99
CA LEU A 250 -7.05 29.48 13.49
C LEU A 250 -6.31 28.20 13.95
N THR A 251 -6.53 27.75 15.18
CA THR A 251 -5.92 26.51 15.73
C THR A 251 -6.47 25.26 15.03
N GLN A 252 -7.76 25.23 14.66
CA GLN A 252 -8.34 24.12 13.91
C GLN A 252 -7.79 24.02 12.48
N SER A 253 -7.54 25.14 11.78
CA SER A 253 -6.87 25.12 10.46
C SER A 253 -5.44 24.55 10.53
N HIS A 254 -4.78 24.68 11.68
CA HIS A 254 -3.42 24.17 11.90
C HIS A 254 -3.36 22.62 11.89
N THR A 255 -4.49 21.95 12.17
CA THR A 255 -4.56 20.47 12.21
C THR A 255 -4.77 19.81 10.84
N GLY A 256 -4.90 20.59 9.77
CA GLY A 256 -4.98 20.09 8.38
C GLY A 256 -6.26 19.33 8.03
N LYS A 257 -7.33 19.47 8.80
CA LYS A 257 -8.57 18.69 8.64
C LYS A 257 -9.67 19.35 7.77
N SER A 258 -9.55 20.62 7.37
CA SER A 258 -10.53 21.24 6.46
C SER A 258 -9.92 22.24 5.47
N LYS A 259 -10.49 22.32 4.26
CA LYS A 259 -10.28 23.41 3.31
C LYS A 259 -11.33 24.49 3.63
N LEU A 260 -10.95 25.52 4.37
CA LEU A 260 -11.84 26.66 4.64
C LEU A 260 -11.97 27.58 3.42
N ASP A 261 -13.20 28.05 3.14
CA ASP A 261 -13.49 29.06 2.11
C ASP A 261 -12.98 30.43 2.56
N LEU A 262 -12.20 31.10 1.70
CA LEU A 262 -11.65 32.46 1.93
C LEU A 262 -12.73 33.49 2.28
N ARG A 263 -13.96 33.29 1.80
CA ARG A 263 -15.11 34.15 2.11
C ARG A 263 -15.50 34.14 3.59
N ILE A 264 -15.24 33.04 4.30
CA ILE A 264 -15.49 32.95 5.75
C ILE A 264 -14.51 33.84 6.51
N TYR A 265 -13.24 33.89 6.09
CA TYR A 265 -12.26 34.80 6.67
C TYR A 265 -12.61 36.27 6.40
N ASP A 266 -12.99 36.62 5.17
CA ASP A 266 -13.45 37.98 4.83
C ASP A 266 -14.66 38.38 5.69
N LEU A 267 -15.62 37.49 5.88
CA LEU A 267 -16.82 37.77 6.68
C LEU A 267 -16.45 37.98 8.16
N VAL A 268 -15.67 37.06 8.75
CA VAL A 268 -15.25 37.14 10.15
C VAL A 268 -14.38 38.38 10.42
N PHE A 269 -13.44 38.72 9.52
CA PHE A 269 -12.60 39.90 9.67
C PHE A 269 -13.37 41.21 9.45
N ASN A 270 -14.30 41.26 8.48
CA ASN A 270 -15.15 42.44 8.28
C ASN A 270 -16.12 42.64 9.45
N SER A 271 -16.65 41.57 10.03
CA SER A 271 -17.45 41.64 11.26
C SER A 271 -16.63 42.13 12.46
N ALA A 272 -15.37 41.71 12.60
CA ALA A 272 -14.48 42.19 13.66
C ALA A 272 -14.12 43.69 13.50
N LYS A 273 -13.99 44.16 12.24
CA LYS A 273 -13.71 45.56 11.89
C LYS A 273 -14.85 46.52 12.25
N ILE A 274 -16.09 46.02 12.29
CA ILE A 274 -17.27 46.79 12.71
C ILE A 274 -17.27 47.01 14.24
N ILE A 275 -16.61 46.12 14.99
CA ILE A 275 -16.70 46.09 16.46
C ILE A 275 -15.50 46.80 17.13
N TYR A 276 -14.35 46.94 16.46
CA TYR A 276 -13.11 47.46 17.07
C TYR A 276 -12.33 48.46 16.19
N ASP A 277 -11.67 49.44 16.82
CA ASP A 277 -10.78 50.41 16.18
C ASP A 277 -9.50 49.72 15.64
N PRO A 278 -9.07 49.98 14.38
CA PRO A 278 -7.84 49.43 13.78
C PRO A 278 -6.57 49.57 14.64
N VAL A 279 -6.47 50.62 15.47
CA VAL A 279 -5.31 50.87 16.34
C VAL A 279 -5.32 49.94 17.57
N GLU A 280 -6.49 49.70 18.17
CA GLU A 280 -6.64 48.71 19.25
C GLU A 280 -6.40 47.28 18.75
N MET A 281 -6.79 46.99 17.51
CA MET A 281 -6.57 45.70 16.87
C MET A 281 -5.07 45.38 16.74
N ASN A 282 -4.26 46.37 16.34
CA ASN A 282 -2.80 46.22 16.20
C ASN A 282 -2.07 46.06 17.55
N LEU A 283 -2.56 46.71 18.62
CA LEU A 283 -1.95 46.64 19.95
C LEU A 283 -2.24 45.31 20.68
N LYS A 284 -3.44 44.72 20.49
CA LYS A 284 -3.81 43.44 21.12
C LYS A 284 -3.31 42.19 20.37
N ILE A 285 -3.16 42.25 19.05
CA ILE A 285 -2.54 41.17 18.27
C ILE A 285 -1.03 41.05 18.59
N GLY A 286 -0.39 42.15 19.01
CA GLY A 286 1.05 42.19 19.28
C GLY A 286 1.54 41.47 20.55
N SER A 287 0.69 41.22 21.55
CA SER A 287 1.13 40.66 22.84
C SER A 287 0.80 39.18 23.07
N ASP A 288 -0.32 38.67 22.56
CA ASP A 288 -0.84 37.37 23.04
C ASP A 288 -1.31 36.39 21.95
N ILE A 289 -1.29 36.76 20.67
CA ILE A 289 -1.86 35.95 19.59
C ILE A 289 -0.77 35.54 18.61
N LEU A 290 -0.72 34.23 18.29
CA LEU A 290 0.05 33.57 17.23
C LEU A 290 1.11 34.47 16.59
N SER A 291 2.38 34.30 16.98
CA SER A 291 3.47 35.08 16.40
C SER A 291 3.34 35.09 14.88
N ALA A 292 3.63 36.22 14.23
CA ALA A 292 3.56 36.35 12.77
C ALA A 292 4.25 35.18 12.02
N SER A 293 5.18 34.45 12.63
CA SER A 293 5.67 33.18 12.06
C SER A 293 4.59 32.12 11.86
N ASN A 294 3.68 31.94 12.80
CA ASN A 294 2.69 30.86 12.81
C ASN A 294 1.61 31.10 11.76
N ILE A 295 1.18 32.35 11.55
CA ILE A 295 0.23 32.67 10.48
C ILE A 295 0.85 32.45 9.10
N VAL A 296 2.11 32.83 8.87
CA VAL A 296 2.82 32.50 7.61
C VAL A 296 2.97 30.98 7.48
N GLN A 297 3.33 30.27 8.55
CA GLN A 297 3.42 28.80 8.55
C GLN A 297 2.09 28.15 8.20
N ILE A 298 0.96 28.62 8.72
CA ILE A 298 -0.38 28.14 8.36
C ILE A 298 -0.62 28.40 6.86
N CYS A 299 -0.36 29.62 6.39
CA CYS A 299 -0.57 29.97 4.99
C CYS A 299 0.28 29.11 4.05
N ILE A 300 1.55 28.88 4.37
CA ILE A 300 2.45 28.02 3.59
C ILE A 300 2.01 26.56 3.69
N SER A 301 1.81 26.03 4.91
CA SER A 301 1.41 24.63 5.16
C SER A 301 0.11 24.25 4.45
N GLN A 302 -0.86 25.15 4.45
CA GLN A 302 -2.19 24.97 3.85
C GLN A 302 -2.30 25.52 2.43
N ASN A 303 -1.24 26.13 1.90
CA ASN A 303 -1.20 26.65 0.53
C ASN A 303 -2.22 27.77 0.24
N ILE A 304 -2.47 28.64 1.23
CA ILE A 304 -3.54 29.66 1.17
C ILE A 304 -2.96 30.99 0.69
N THR A 305 -2.51 31.02 -0.57
CA THR A 305 -1.80 32.18 -1.14
C THR A 305 -2.64 33.45 -1.19
N GLN A 306 -3.96 33.32 -1.41
CA GLN A 306 -4.87 34.47 -1.41
C GLN A 306 -5.04 35.10 -0.03
N PHE A 307 -5.10 34.28 1.03
CA PHE A 307 -5.16 34.79 2.41
C PHE A 307 -3.85 35.48 2.80
N PHE A 308 -2.71 34.90 2.41
CA PHE A 308 -1.42 35.54 2.61
C PHE A 308 -1.35 36.91 1.90
N ARG A 309 -1.76 36.99 0.61
CA ARG A 309 -1.87 38.25 -0.13
C ARG A 309 -2.83 39.24 0.53
N PHE A 310 -3.94 38.77 1.08
CA PHE A 310 -4.90 39.62 1.80
C PHE A 310 -4.30 40.21 3.07
N LEU A 311 -3.69 39.38 3.91
CA LEU A 311 -2.99 39.82 5.12
C LEU A 311 -1.89 40.84 4.79
N TYR A 312 -1.17 40.56 3.71
CA TYR A 312 -0.10 41.41 3.20
C TYR A 312 -0.61 42.76 2.69
N LYS A 313 -1.57 42.77 1.76
CA LYS A 313 -2.11 43.98 1.11
C LYS A 313 -2.70 44.99 2.10
N ASN A 314 -3.22 44.51 3.23
CA ASN A 314 -3.89 45.34 4.22
C ASN A 314 -2.99 45.78 5.38
N ASN A 315 -1.66 45.58 5.30
CA ASN A 315 -0.71 45.91 6.38
C ASN A 315 -1.05 45.26 7.74
N TYR A 316 -1.82 44.17 7.76
CA TYR A 316 -2.07 43.39 8.98
C TYR A 316 -0.81 42.65 9.46
N TYR A 317 0.28 42.75 8.68
CA TYR A 317 1.60 42.24 8.98
C TYR A 317 2.57 43.40 9.23
N PRO A 318 2.96 43.68 10.48
CA PRO A 318 4.13 44.51 10.74
C PRO A 318 5.37 43.69 10.35
N LEU A 319 6.08 44.12 9.31
CA LEU A 319 7.30 43.55 8.70
C LEU A 319 8.54 43.44 9.64
N LYS A 320 8.36 43.31 10.96
CA LYS A 320 9.45 42.97 11.90
C LYS A 320 9.43 41.48 12.24
N ILE A 321 9.33 40.61 11.24
CA ILE A 321 9.77 39.23 11.44
C ILE A 321 11.29 39.32 11.59
N ARG A 322 11.81 39.03 12.79
CA ARG A 322 13.27 38.87 12.96
C ARG A 322 13.72 37.77 12.00
N GLU A 323 14.74 38.06 11.21
CA GLU A 323 15.24 37.24 10.08
C GLU A 323 15.43 35.76 10.44
N THR A 324 15.86 35.49 11.68
CA THR A 324 16.01 34.14 12.21
C THR A 324 14.73 33.30 12.11
N ARG A 325 13.55 33.91 12.23
CA ARG A 325 12.26 33.21 12.18
C ARG A 325 11.72 33.02 10.76
N CYS A 326 12.17 33.79 9.76
CA CYS A 326 11.77 33.54 8.36
C CYS A 326 12.29 32.19 7.86
N LEU A 327 13.49 31.81 8.30
CA LEU A 327 14.07 30.49 8.02
C LEU A 327 13.30 29.38 8.72
N ASP A 328 12.89 29.60 9.98
CA ASP A 328 12.06 28.66 10.75
C ASP A 328 10.66 28.44 10.14
N ILE A 329 10.12 29.45 9.46
CA ILE A 329 8.82 29.37 8.76
C ILE A 329 8.89 28.43 7.55
N ILE A 330 10.02 28.43 6.83
CA ILE A 330 10.27 27.50 5.72
C ILE A 330 10.62 26.11 6.25
N ASP A 331 11.10 26.02 7.49
CA ASP A 331 11.64 24.79 8.09
C ASP A 331 10.58 23.73 8.50
N ILE A 332 9.29 24.09 8.63
CA ILE A 332 8.28 23.22 9.29
C ILE A 332 7.41 22.42 8.31
N LYS A 333 7.51 22.62 6.99
CA LYS A 333 6.67 21.91 6.00
C LYS A 333 7.16 20.49 5.65
N GLU A 334 7.65 19.74 6.64
CA GLU A 334 8.26 18.40 6.47
C GLU A 334 7.29 17.31 5.97
N ASN A 335 5.96 17.54 6.02
CA ASN A 335 4.97 16.48 5.83
C ASN A 335 3.91 16.71 4.73
N SER A 336 3.96 17.79 3.95
CA SER A 336 2.94 18.04 2.92
C SER A 336 3.51 18.48 1.57
N ASN A 337 2.94 17.93 0.49
CA ASN A 337 3.27 18.21 -0.91
C ASN A 337 3.50 19.71 -1.14
N PHE A 338 4.75 20.07 -1.42
CA PHE A 338 5.11 21.42 -1.83
C PHE A 338 4.48 21.68 -3.21
N LYS A 339 3.58 22.65 -3.29
CA LYS A 339 2.83 23.00 -4.52
C LYS A 339 3.33 24.35 -5.06
N GLU A 340 3.10 24.63 -6.34
CA GLU A 340 3.47 25.91 -6.98
C GLU A 340 2.92 27.14 -6.24
N GLU A 341 1.72 27.06 -5.69
CA GLU A 341 1.12 28.11 -4.84
C GLU A 341 1.98 28.46 -3.60
N SER A 342 2.78 27.50 -3.08
CA SER A 342 3.73 27.75 -1.99
C SER A 342 4.96 28.54 -2.46
N LEU A 343 5.36 28.39 -3.73
CA LEU A 343 6.43 29.20 -4.33
C LEU A 343 6.00 30.67 -4.37
N GLU A 344 4.74 30.96 -4.69
CA GLU A 344 4.25 32.34 -4.72
C GLU A 344 4.26 33.01 -3.34
N ILE A 345 3.90 32.29 -2.28
CA ILE A 345 4.03 32.79 -0.91
C ILE A 345 5.50 33.08 -0.58
N ILE A 346 6.42 32.18 -0.96
CA ILE A 346 7.86 32.39 -0.78
C ILE A 346 8.35 33.62 -1.56
N LYS A 347 7.91 33.79 -2.82
CA LYS A 347 8.24 34.96 -3.63
C LYS A 347 7.80 36.25 -2.93
N LEU A 348 6.55 36.30 -2.48
CA LEU A 348 6.00 37.44 -1.74
C LEU A 348 6.74 37.72 -0.43
N VAL A 349 7.14 36.69 0.32
CA VAL A 349 7.96 36.87 1.52
C VAL A 349 9.32 37.46 1.16
N LEU A 350 10.00 36.91 0.15
CA LEU A 350 11.35 37.32 -0.24
C LEU A 350 11.39 38.72 -0.88
N GLU A 351 10.42 39.10 -1.71
CA GLU A 351 10.34 40.42 -2.36
C GLU A 351 10.25 41.57 -1.35
N ASN A 352 9.80 41.27 -0.12
CA ASN A 352 9.51 42.26 0.90
C ASN A 352 10.44 42.16 2.12
N LEU A 353 11.41 41.24 2.11
CA LEU A 353 12.56 41.32 3.00
C LEU A 353 13.39 42.53 2.59
N SER A 354 13.48 43.53 3.47
CA SER A 354 14.17 44.80 3.19
C SER A 354 15.64 44.54 2.80
N PRO A 355 16.14 45.09 1.67
CA PRO A 355 17.51 44.88 1.19
C PRO A 355 18.60 45.52 2.08
N ARG A 356 18.22 46.14 3.21
CA ARG A 356 19.11 46.92 4.07
C ARG A 356 19.86 46.13 5.13
N VAL A 357 19.63 44.82 5.24
CA VAL A 357 20.30 44.03 6.27
C VAL A 357 21.41 43.21 5.65
N SER A 358 22.63 43.53 6.05
CA SER A 358 23.86 42.82 5.75
C SER A 358 23.91 41.47 6.48
N THR A 359 22.89 40.63 6.31
CA THR A 359 22.94 39.28 6.85
C THR A 359 24.10 38.53 6.19
N PRO A 360 24.94 37.83 6.96
CA PRO A 360 26.02 37.06 6.40
C PRO A 360 25.44 36.00 5.45
N PHE A 361 25.95 35.98 4.21
CA PHE A 361 25.57 35.06 3.12
C PHE A 361 25.45 33.56 3.54
N GLY A 362 26.01 33.16 4.68
CA GLY A 362 25.87 31.83 5.27
C GLY A 362 24.41 31.41 5.54
N ASP A 363 23.52 32.33 5.91
CA ASP A 363 22.12 32.01 6.21
C ASP A 363 21.29 31.69 4.96
N PHE A 364 21.59 32.37 3.84
CA PHE A 364 20.94 32.13 2.55
C PHE A 364 21.29 30.74 1.99
N TYR A 365 22.58 30.37 2.05
CA TYR A 365 22.99 29.04 1.59
C TYR A 365 22.54 27.92 2.52
N SER A 366 22.49 28.17 3.83
CA SER A 366 21.86 27.26 4.80
C SER A 366 20.40 27.00 4.43
N LEU A 367 19.65 28.04 4.04
CA LEU A 367 18.27 27.90 3.56
C LEU A 367 18.18 27.07 2.29
N MET A 368 19.01 27.36 1.27
CA MET A 368 19.04 26.58 0.03
C MET A 368 19.36 25.10 0.34
N ILE A 369 20.36 24.84 1.19
CA ILE A 369 20.74 23.50 1.62
C ILE A 369 19.57 22.77 2.29
N LYS A 370 18.85 23.43 3.21
CA LYS A 370 17.66 22.89 3.87
C LYS A 370 16.53 22.59 2.89
N LEU A 371 16.30 23.49 1.93
CA LEU A 371 15.30 23.31 0.86
C LEU A 371 15.64 22.13 -0.06
N VAL A 372 16.89 21.99 -0.49
CA VAL A 372 17.32 20.85 -1.33
C VAL A 372 17.20 19.53 -0.56
N LYS A 373 17.61 19.49 0.72
CA LYS A 373 17.49 18.29 1.58
C LYS A 373 16.06 17.76 1.65
N ARG A 374 15.07 18.63 1.49
CA ARG A 374 13.65 18.33 1.65
C ARG A 374 12.88 18.18 0.33
N LYS A 375 13.57 17.78 -0.75
CA LYS A 375 12.98 17.62 -2.10
C LYS A 375 12.36 18.93 -2.64
N GLY A 376 12.98 20.07 -2.34
CA GLY A 376 12.52 21.37 -2.82
C GLY A 376 12.36 21.42 -4.35
N SER A 377 11.39 22.23 -4.82
CA SER A 377 11.17 22.48 -6.24
C SER A 377 12.36 23.23 -6.85
N GLY A 378 12.82 22.81 -8.03
CA GLY A 378 13.88 23.51 -8.77
C GLY A 378 13.55 24.99 -9.01
N GLN A 379 12.26 25.32 -9.18
CA GLN A 379 11.80 26.70 -9.36
C GLN A 379 12.05 27.59 -8.14
N VAL A 380 12.02 27.03 -6.92
CA VAL A 380 12.31 27.80 -5.69
C VAL A 380 13.79 28.18 -5.66
N LEU A 381 14.66 27.24 -6.01
CA LEU A 381 16.11 27.50 -6.07
C LEU A 381 16.47 28.47 -7.18
N GLU A 382 15.84 28.33 -8.36
CA GLU A 382 16.02 29.26 -9.46
C GLU A 382 15.64 30.68 -9.05
N TYR A 383 14.46 30.84 -8.42
CA TYR A 383 14.02 32.14 -7.93
C TYR A 383 14.98 32.72 -6.87
N LEU A 384 15.35 31.92 -5.87
CA LEU A 384 16.29 32.32 -4.82
C LEU A 384 17.62 32.79 -5.43
N TYR A 385 18.14 32.04 -6.40
CA TYR A 385 19.39 32.39 -7.06
C TYR A 385 19.29 33.65 -7.92
N GLN A 386 18.18 33.86 -8.64
CA GLN A 386 17.94 35.11 -9.37
C GLN A 386 17.92 36.32 -8.42
N GLN A 387 17.34 36.18 -7.23
CA GLN A 387 17.36 37.24 -6.21
C GLN A 387 18.77 37.51 -5.70
N LYS A 388 19.57 36.45 -5.49
CA LYS A 388 20.98 36.58 -5.12
C LYS A 388 21.79 37.31 -6.19
N GLN A 389 21.63 36.97 -7.47
CA GLN A 389 22.33 37.65 -8.56
C GLN A 389 22.01 39.15 -8.59
N LYS A 390 20.74 39.53 -8.39
CA LYS A 390 20.34 40.95 -8.31
C LYS A 390 21.02 41.66 -7.14
N GLN A 391 21.14 40.99 -5.99
CA GLN A 391 21.82 41.54 -4.83
C GLN A 391 23.34 41.67 -5.05
N GLU A 392 24.00 40.66 -5.61
CA GLU A 392 25.45 40.70 -5.92
C GLU A 392 25.79 41.78 -6.96
N GLN A 393 24.90 42.01 -7.94
CA GLN A 393 25.01 43.12 -8.88
C GLN A 393 24.88 44.49 -8.20
N LEU A 394 24.03 44.62 -7.18
CA LEU A 394 23.90 45.85 -6.39
C LEU A 394 25.14 46.08 -5.50
N GLU A 395 25.77 45.02 -5.02
CA GLU A 395 26.89 45.09 -4.07
C GLU A 395 28.29 45.11 -4.72
N ASN A 396 28.40 44.93 -6.05
CA ASN A 396 29.67 44.85 -6.80
C ASN A 396 30.69 43.85 -6.23
N LYS A 397 30.21 42.75 -5.63
CA LYS A 397 31.06 41.69 -5.06
C LYS A 397 30.84 40.37 -5.79
N LEU A 398 31.77 40.03 -6.68
CA LEU A 398 31.90 38.68 -7.23
C LEU A 398 32.77 37.87 -6.27
N ASP A 399 32.16 37.21 -5.29
CA ASP A 399 32.92 36.44 -4.31
C ASP A 399 33.19 35.00 -4.80
N THR A 400 34.44 34.58 -4.61
CA THR A 400 34.96 33.23 -4.92
C THR A 400 34.40 32.14 -3.99
N GLY A 401 33.71 32.53 -2.90
CA GLY A 401 33.01 31.63 -1.98
C GLY A 401 31.85 30.83 -2.58
N ASN A 402 31.39 31.16 -3.80
CA ASN A 402 30.31 30.45 -4.50
C ASN A 402 30.59 28.95 -4.70
N ASN A 403 31.86 28.54 -4.85
CA ASN A 403 32.19 27.14 -5.12
C ASN A 403 31.96 26.19 -3.92
N ILE A 404 32.12 26.65 -2.68
CA ILE A 404 31.94 25.78 -1.50
C ILE A 404 30.46 25.43 -1.32
N TYR A 405 29.59 26.42 -1.48
CA TYR A 405 28.15 26.21 -1.31
C TYR A 405 27.50 25.47 -2.46
N MET A 406 27.93 25.74 -3.70
CA MET A 406 27.45 24.96 -4.85
C MET A 406 27.88 23.49 -4.74
N ASN A 407 29.08 23.21 -4.23
CA ASN A 407 29.50 21.84 -3.89
C ASN A 407 28.62 21.19 -2.80
N ALA A 408 28.24 21.92 -1.77
CA ALA A 408 27.36 21.40 -0.72
C ALA A 408 25.95 21.11 -1.27
N LEU A 409 25.38 22.04 -2.03
CA LEU A 409 24.08 21.88 -2.70
C LEU A 409 24.11 20.71 -3.68
N TYR A 410 25.20 20.57 -4.43
CA TYR A 410 25.41 19.48 -5.36
C TYR A 410 25.36 18.11 -4.66
N LYS A 411 26.13 17.95 -3.58
CA LYS A 411 26.13 16.71 -2.78
C LYS A 411 24.75 16.35 -2.26
N ILE A 412 23.97 17.35 -1.85
CA ILE A 412 22.62 17.15 -1.33
C ILE A 412 21.65 16.82 -2.48
N ALA A 413 21.71 17.53 -3.60
CA ALA A 413 20.88 17.28 -4.77
C ALA A 413 21.11 15.85 -5.29
N ASN A 414 22.37 15.41 -5.27
CA ASN A 414 22.75 14.05 -5.62
C ASN A 414 22.20 13.03 -4.63
N ALA A 415 22.35 13.28 -3.32
CA ALA A 415 21.85 12.40 -2.27
C ALA A 415 20.31 12.31 -2.21
N THR A 416 19.61 13.36 -2.63
CA THR A 416 18.13 13.44 -2.66
C THR A 416 17.54 13.06 -4.02
N CYS A 417 18.39 12.89 -5.03
CA CYS A 417 18.05 12.51 -6.38
C CYS A 417 17.02 13.45 -7.04
N ASN A 418 17.22 14.75 -6.86
CA ASN A 418 16.32 15.75 -7.43
C ASN A 418 16.86 16.27 -8.77
N LEU A 419 16.33 15.74 -9.89
CA LEU A 419 16.77 16.09 -11.24
C LEU A 419 16.69 17.60 -11.53
N GLN A 420 15.58 18.25 -11.17
CA GLN A 420 15.39 19.68 -11.45
C GLN A 420 16.44 20.54 -10.73
N VAL A 421 16.74 20.19 -9.48
CA VAL A 421 17.77 20.88 -8.71
C VAL A 421 19.15 20.62 -9.29
N MET A 422 19.43 19.39 -9.73
CA MET A 422 20.71 19.07 -10.37
C MET A 422 20.90 19.85 -11.68
N GLN A 423 19.87 19.89 -12.53
CA GLN A 423 19.86 20.66 -13.77
C GLN A 423 20.16 22.14 -13.50
N PHE A 424 19.49 22.71 -12.50
CA PHE A 424 19.71 24.08 -12.08
C PHE A 424 21.14 24.33 -11.56
N ILE A 425 21.65 23.48 -10.67
CA ILE A 425 23.01 23.63 -10.12
C ILE A 425 24.06 23.59 -11.24
N ILE A 426 23.93 22.66 -12.18
CA ILE A 426 24.85 22.54 -13.32
C ILE A 426 24.75 23.74 -14.26
N GLN A 427 23.53 24.23 -14.53
CA GLN A 427 23.33 25.42 -15.35
C GLN A 427 24.04 26.65 -14.75
N VAL A 428 24.05 26.75 -13.42
CA VAL A 428 24.61 27.91 -12.72
C VAL A 428 26.11 27.80 -12.46
N ALA A 429 26.57 26.65 -11.96
CA ALA A 429 27.96 26.47 -11.54
C ALA A 429 28.87 25.92 -12.65
N GLY A 430 28.29 25.51 -13.79
CA GLY A 430 29.00 24.92 -14.91
C GLY A 430 29.33 23.43 -14.72
N GLU A 431 29.84 22.83 -15.79
CA GLU A 431 30.06 21.37 -15.88
C GLU A 431 31.20 20.85 -14.99
N GLN A 432 32.00 21.72 -14.40
CA GLN A 432 33.12 21.30 -13.54
C GLN A 432 32.65 20.58 -12.26
N LEU A 433 31.43 20.88 -11.78
CA LEU A 433 30.84 20.19 -10.62
C LEU A 433 30.36 18.77 -10.92
N ILE A 434 30.27 18.42 -12.20
CA ILE A 434 29.71 17.15 -12.62
C ILE A 434 30.69 16.01 -12.34
N LYS A 435 32.01 16.25 -12.41
CA LYS A 435 33.03 15.21 -12.28
C LYS A 435 32.93 14.40 -10.98
N GLY A 436 32.70 13.09 -11.12
CA GLY A 436 32.74 12.12 -10.03
C GLY A 436 31.41 11.99 -9.27
N SER A 437 30.32 12.42 -9.88
CA SER A 437 29.02 12.53 -9.23
C SER A 437 28.26 11.24 -9.19
N LEU A 438 28.47 10.38 -10.19
CA LEU A 438 27.88 9.05 -10.20
C LEU A 438 28.30 8.22 -8.99
N THR A 439 29.54 8.42 -8.49
CA THR A 439 30.05 7.73 -7.29
C THR A 439 29.26 8.07 -6.02
N GLN A 440 28.69 9.27 -5.96
CA GLN A 440 27.95 9.78 -4.79
C GLN A 440 26.42 9.65 -4.95
N CYS A 441 25.93 9.28 -6.13
CA CYS A 441 24.51 9.10 -6.38
C CYS A 441 24.02 7.82 -5.68
N LYS A 442 23.26 7.99 -4.59
CA LYS A 442 22.89 6.89 -3.69
C LYS A 442 21.97 5.84 -4.32
N PRO A 443 21.05 6.19 -5.23
CA PRO A 443 20.33 5.21 -6.02
C PRO A 443 20.58 5.43 -7.51
N LEU A 444 21.16 4.40 -8.13
CA LEU A 444 21.06 4.16 -9.57
C LEU A 444 19.59 4.03 -10.04
N ASP A 445 18.64 3.98 -9.10
CA ASP A 445 17.21 3.88 -9.34
C ASP A 445 16.58 5.18 -9.85
N ASN A 446 17.26 6.33 -9.70
CA ASN A 446 16.79 7.56 -10.33
C ASN A 446 17.28 7.64 -11.79
N ILE A 447 16.61 6.89 -12.66
CA ILE A 447 16.91 6.79 -14.08
C ILE A 447 16.93 8.15 -14.80
N PRO A 448 16.00 9.09 -14.54
CA PRO A 448 16.07 10.42 -15.15
C PRO A 448 17.32 11.22 -14.75
N LEU A 449 17.73 11.16 -13.48
CA LEU A 449 18.95 11.82 -13.01
C LEU A 449 20.20 11.15 -13.60
N LEU A 450 20.22 9.82 -13.66
CA LEU A 450 21.30 9.06 -14.24
C LEU A 450 21.49 9.37 -15.74
N ASP A 451 20.40 9.33 -16.53
CA ASP A 451 20.40 9.68 -17.96
C ASP A 451 20.92 11.11 -18.17
N PHE A 452 20.48 12.04 -17.33
CA PHE A 452 20.95 13.42 -17.38
C PHE A 452 22.44 13.55 -17.06
N LEU A 453 22.95 12.93 -15.98
CA LEU A 453 24.36 12.98 -15.63
C LEU A 453 25.26 12.38 -16.73
N LEU A 454 24.85 11.23 -17.28
CA LEU A 454 25.57 10.59 -18.40
C LEU A 454 25.53 11.47 -19.66
N SER A 455 24.39 12.12 -19.96
CA SER A 455 24.28 13.06 -21.09
C SER A 455 25.19 14.29 -20.97
N LYS A 456 25.69 14.57 -19.77
CA LYS A 456 26.65 15.64 -19.48
C LYS A 456 28.10 15.18 -19.47
N GLY A 457 28.37 13.95 -19.94
CA GLY A 457 29.72 13.42 -20.05
C GLY A 457 30.29 12.90 -18.73
N GLU A 458 29.45 12.59 -17.73
CA GLU A 458 29.93 11.79 -16.61
C GLU A 458 30.37 10.42 -17.08
N VAL A 459 31.54 10.02 -16.61
CA VAL A 459 32.10 8.69 -16.83
C VAL A 459 31.72 7.82 -15.64
N PHE A 460 31.07 6.68 -15.89
CA PHE A 460 30.85 5.66 -14.87
C PHE A 460 32.07 4.74 -14.76
N THR A 461 32.27 4.18 -13.58
CA THR A 461 33.31 3.18 -13.32
C THR A 461 32.69 1.79 -13.15
N SER A 462 33.53 0.76 -13.11
CA SER A 462 33.15 -0.59 -12.73
C SER A 462 32.35 -0.65 -11.41
N ALA A 463 32.62 0.23 -10.44
CA ALA A 463 31.88 0.25 -9.17
C ALA A 463 30.40 0.63 -9.33
N GLU A 464 30.07 1.55 -10.25
CA GLU A 464 28.69 1.90 -10.56
C GLU A 464 28.00 0.79 -11.36
N LEU A 465 28.72 0.17 -12.30
CA LEU A 465 28.20 -0.91 -13.10
C LEU A 465 27.94 -2.17 -12.27
N GLU A 466 28.85 -2.53 -11.34
CA GLU A 466 28.67 -3.61 -10.38
C GLU A 466 27.47 -3.34 -9.46
N ARG A 467 27.29 -2.11 -9.00
CA ARG A 467 26.12 -1.74 -8.18
C ARG A 467 24.82 -1.86 -8.96
N ALA A 468 24.80 -1.48 -10.24
CA ALA A 468 23.64 -1.68 -11.12
C ALA A 468 23.35 -3.16 -11.34
N ALA A 469 24.39 -3.97 -11.55
CA ALA A 469 24.29 -5.42 -11.71
C ALA A 469 23.73 -6.09 -10.45
N LEU A 470 24.29 -5.74 -9.28
CA LEU A 470 23.91 -6.27 -7.97
C LEU A 470 22.46 -5.94 -7.61
N THR A 471 21.97 -4.77 -8.02
CA THR A 471 20.58 -4.34 -7.76
C THR A 471 19.59 -4.83 -8.81
N GLY A 472 20.06 -5.48 -9.89
CA GLY A 472 19.19 -5.88 -10.98
C GLY A 472 18.64 -4.72 -11.81
N ASN A 473 19.25 -3.53 -11.75
CA ASN A 473 18.73 -2.32 -12.39
C ASN A 473 19.06 -2.29 -13.89
N VAL A 474 18.26 -3.02 -14.68
CA VAL A 474 18.37 -3.13 -16.14
C VAL A 474 18.38 -1.77 -16.84
N GLN A 475 17.58 -0.81 -16.37
CA GLN A 475 17.48 0.51 -17.02
C GLN A 475 18.79 1.30 -16.87
N ALA A 476 19.41 1.27 -15.69
CA ALA A 476 20.72 1.90 -15.48
C ALA A 476 21.80 1.28 -16.35
N ILE A 477 21.83 -0.06 -16.46
CA ILE A 477 22.79 -0.79 -17.30
C ILE A 477 22.62 -0.39 -18.78
N MET A 478 21.37 -0.33 -19.27
CA MET A 478 21.09 0.11 -20.63
C MET A 478 21.49 1.56 -20.88
N LEU A 479 21.35 2.45 -19.88
CA LEU A 479 21.81 3.83 -19.99
C LEU A 479 23.34 3.94 -20.05
N PHE A 480 24.06 3.19 -19.22
CA PHE A 480 25.52 3.15 -19.28
C PHE A 480 26.00 2.74 -20.67
N TYR A 481 25.42 1.68 -21.25
CA TYR A 481 25.77 1.23 -22.60
C TYR A 481 25.37 2.25 -23.68
N LYS A 482 24.19 2.86 -23.55
CA LYS A 482 23.66 3.86 -24.51
C LYS A 482 24.57 5.09 -24.62
N HIS A 483 25.06 5.61 -23.50
CA HIS A 483 25.82 6.87 -23.48
C HIS A 483 27.30 6.68 -23.78
N ASP A 484 27.92 5.59 -23.32
CA ASP A 484 29.33 5.32 -23.58
C ASP A 484 29.59 3.81 -23.71
N PRO A 485 29.38 3.22 -24.90
CA PRO A 485 29.60 1.79 -25.10
C PRO A 485 31.07 1.44 -24.88
N ILE A 486 32.03 2.28 -25.31
CA ILE A 486 33.46 1.98 -25.17
C ILE A 486 33.87 1.89 -23.69
N GLN A 487 33.39 2.83 -22.86
CA GLN A 487 33.62 2.77 -21.42
C GLN A 487 32.85 1.61 -20.78
N PHE A 488 31.64 1.29 -21.25
CA PHE A 488 30.89 0.12 -20.79
C PHE A 488 31.68 -1.16 -20.95
N GLU A 489 32.21 -1.36 -22.16
CA GLU A 489 33.05 -2.49 -22.53
C GLU A 489 34.30 -2.58 -21.64
N LYS A 490 34.96 -1.45 -21.41
CA LYS A 490 36.17 -1.36 -20.58
C LYS A 490 35.89 -1.65 -19.09
N GLU A 491 34.78 -1.17 -18.55
CA GLU A 491 34.44 -1.30 -17.13
C GLU A 491 33.65 -2.58 -16.81
N CYS A 492 33.19 -3.32 -17.82
CA CYS A 492 32.51 -4.60 -17.66
C CYS A 492 33.50 -5.72 -17.29
N THR A 493 33.91 -5.74 -16.02
CA THR A 493 34.80 -6.78 -15.47
C THR A 493 34.13 -8.15 -15.40
N ASP A 494 34.92 -9.21 -15.22
CA ASP A 494 34.41 -10.56 -14.93
C ASP A 494 33.44 -10.57 -13.75
N ARG A 495 33.69 -9.72 -12.73
CA ARG A 495 32.82 -9.62 -11.55
C ARG A 495 31.46 -9.05 -11.91
N VAL A 496 31.40 -8.00 -12.72
CA VAL A 496 30.15 -7.44 -13.26
C VAL A 496 29.36 -8.52 -14.00
N LEU A 497 30.03 -9.29 -14.87
CA LEU A 497 29.37 -10.36 -15.63
C LEU A 497 28.82 -11.46 -14.72
N CYS A 498 29.58 -11.87 -13.70
CA CYS A 498 29.11 -12.79 -12.67
C CYS A 498 27.86 -12.26 -11.96
N LEU A 499 27.85 -10.98 -11.58
CA LEU A 499 26.70 -10.35 -10.95
C LEU A 499 25.47 -10.33 -11.86
N PHE A 500 25.62 -10.12 -13.18
CA PHE A 500 24.50 -10.24 -14.11
C PHE A 500 23.91 -11.65 -14.13
N ILE A 501 24.76 -12.68 -14.07
CA ILE A 501 24.31 -14.08 -14.05
C ILE A 501 23.63 -14.42 -12.73
N GLU A 502 24.27 -14.08 -11.60
CA GLU A 502 23.75 -14.31 -10.24
C GLU A 502 22.39 -13.62 -10.00
N ASN A 503 22.19 -12.43 -10.56
CA ASN A 503 20.93 -11.67 -10.44
C ASN A 503 19.92 -11.99 -11.55
N GLY A 504 20.18 -12.99 -12.39
CA GLY A 504 19.25 -13.44 -13.43
C GLY A 504 19.06 -12.48 -14.60
N LEU A 505 19.98 -11.54 -14.82
CA LEU A 505 19.98 -10.60 -15.95
C LEU A 505 20.51 -11.25 -17.24
N PHE A 506 19.97 -12.41 -17.59
CA PHE A 506 20.50 -13.28 -18.65
C PHE A 506 20.52 -12.63 -20.03
N SER A 507 19.54 -11.78 -20.37
CA SER A 507 19.50 -11.09 -21.67
C SER A 507 20.68 -10.13 -21.83
N ILE A 508 21.04 -9.41 -20.76
CA ILE A 508 22.19 -8.51 -20.73
C ILE A 508 23.47 -9.33 -20.79
N ALA A 509 23.57 -10.40 -19.98
CA ALA A 509 24.73 -11.26 -20.03
C ALA A 509 24.94 -11.84 -21.45
N LYS A 510 23.89 -12.37 -22.09
CA LYS A 510 23.94 -12.88 -23.49
C LYS A 510 24.44 -11.81 -24.46
N PHE A 511 23.91 -10.60 -24.34
CA PHE A 511 24.33 -9.46 -25.16
C PHE A 511 25.82 -9.16 -24.96
N LEU A 512 26.30 -9.12 -23.73
CA LEU A 512 27.71 -8.87 -23.44
C LEU A 512 28.61 -9.99 -23.91
N PHE A 513 28.18 -11.25 -23.79
CA PHE A 513 28.87 -12.39 -24.39
C PHE A 513 28.97 -12.32 -25.92
N SER A 514 27.98 -11.70 -26.58
CA SER A 514 27.99 -11.56 -28.04
C SER A 514 28.94 -10.46 -28.54
N ILE A 515 29.17 -9.43 -27.73
CA ILE A 515 30.06 -8.30 -28.05
C ILE A 515 31.49 -8.60 -27.60
N HIS A 516 31.62 -9.14 -26.38
CA HIS A 516 32.87 -9.59 -25.81
C HIS A 516 32.81 -11.09 -25.60
N LYS A 517 33.70 -11.82 -26.25
CA LYS A 517 34.08 -13.13 -25.75
C LYS A 517 34.89 -12.87 -24.47
N PRO A 518 34.35 -13.11 -23.26
CA PRO A 518 35.12 -12.85 -22.06
C PRO A 518 36.38 -13.69 -22.10
N ILE A 519 37.48 -13.05 -21.73
CA ILE A 519 38.83 -13.62 -21.84
C ILE A 519 39.01 -14.75 -20.83
N PHE A 520 38.20 -14.80 -19.76
CA PHE A 520 38.42 -15.70 -18.63
C PHE A 520 37.26 -16.68 -18.41
N ALA A 521 37.40 -17.86 -19.00
CA ALA A 521 36.49 -18.99 -18.83
C ALA A 521 36.33 -19.47 -17.37
N SER A 522 37.33 -19.24 -16.53
CA SER A 522 37.43 -19.88 -15.20
C SER A 522 36.68 -19.14 -14.09
N THR A 523 36.52 -17.83 -14.19
CA THR A 523 35.95 -16.99 -13.11
C THR A 523 34.43 -17.06 -13.04
N PHE A 524 33.74 -17.33 -14.17
CA PHE A 524 32.28 -17.37 -14.20
C PHE A 524 31.66 -18.73 -13.87
N ILE A 525 32.43 -19.82 -13.84
CA ILE A 525 31.89 -21.17 -13.63
C ILE A 525 31.11 -21.25 -12.31
N PRO A 526 31.62 -20.75 -11.16
CA PRO A 526 30.86 -20.74 -9.91
C PRO A 526 29.53 -19.97 -10.04
N SER A 527 29.53 -18.85 -10.75
CA SER A 527 28.32 -18.03 -10.97
C SER A 527 27.30 -18.74 -11.84
N LEU A 528 27.75 -19.53 -12.82
CA LEU A 528 26.88 -20.41 -13.60
C LEU A 528 26.28 -21.52 -12.72
N MET A 529 27.02 -22.08 -11.76
CA MET A 529 26.46 -23.10 -10.85
C MET A 529 25.28 -22.57 -10.04
N VAL A 530 25.28 -21.28 -9.69
CA VAL A 530 24.14 -20.61 -9.02
C VAL A 530 23.01 -20.27 -10.00
N CYS A 531 23.29 -20.24 -11.31
CA CYS A 531 22.32 -19.95 -12.35
C CYS A 531 21.30 -21.09 -12.50
N ASN A 532 20.05 -20.81 -12.13
CA ASN A 532 18.92 -21.71 -12.37
C ASN A 532 18.21 -21.43 -13.71
N ASN A 533 18.96 -21.10 -14.78
CA ASN A 533 18.40 -20.86 -16.10
C ASN A 533 19.05 -21.76 -17.15
N LEU A 534 18.34 -22.84 -17.50
CA LEU A 534 18.78 -23.85 -18.46
C LEU A 534 19.10 -23.26 -19.84
N GLU A 535 18.28 -22.33 -20.34
CA GLU A 535 18.49 -21.71 -21.66
C GLU A 535 19.71 -20.80 -21.69
N PHE A 536 20.08 -20.20 -20.55
CA PHE A 536 21.32 -19.45 -20.43
C PHE A 536 22.53 -20.38 -20.37
N VAL A 537 22.46 -21.45 -19.56
CA VAL A 537 23.55 -22.45 -19.49
C VAL A 537 23.79 -23.12 -20.85
N LYS A 538 22.72 -23.47 -21.57
CA LYS A 538 22.79 -23.97 -22.96
C LYS A 538 23.58 -23.03 -23.86
N PHE A 539 23.21 -21.74 -23.85
CA PHE A 539 23.86 -20.70 -24.64
C PHE A 539 25.35 -20.60 -24.30
N ILE A 540 25.70 -20.54 -23.00
CA ILE A 540 27.10 -20.37 -22.58
C ILE A 540 27.96 -21.58 -22.96
N LEU A 541 27.49 -22.81 -22.72
CA LEU A 541 28.24 -24.02 -23.08
C LEU A 541 28.46 -24.13 -24.59
N GLN A 542 27.49 -23.67 -25.40
CA GLN A 542 27.61 -23.66 -26.86
C GLN A 542 28.61 -22.59 -27.35
N GLU A 543 28.45 -21.34 -26.90
CA GLU A 543 29.26 -20.21 -27.37
C GLU A 543 30.72 -20.32 -26.94
N LEU A 544 30.97 -20.75 -25.69
CA LEU A 544 32.32 -20.82 -25.15
C LEU A 544 33.00 -22.18 -25.37
N LYS A 545 32.28 -23.15 -25.95
CA LYS A 545 32.76 -24.53 -26.15
C LYS A 545 33.38 -25.13 -24.90
N LEU A 546 32.81 -24.83 -23.72
CA LEU A 546 33.33 -25.33 -22.45
C LEU A 546 33.07 -26.82 -22.32
N GLN A 547 34.07 -27.53 -21.80
CA GLN A 547 33.86 -28.88 -21.32
C GLN A 547 33.18 -28.85 -19.96
N VAL A 548 32.11 -29.63 -19.82
CA VAL A 548 31.39 -29.78 -18.55
C VAL A 548 32.22 -30.67 -17.64
N LYS A 549 32.83 -30.06 -16.61
CA LYS A 549 33.53 -30.80 -15.54
C LYS A 549 32.54 -31.40 -14.55
N GLN A 550 32.97 -32.44 -13.82
CA GLN A 550 32.14 -33.09 -12.82
C GLN A 550 31.65 -32.11 -11.73
N GLU A 551 32.50 -31.20 -11.25
CA GLU A 551 32.15 -30.19 -10.24
C GLU A 551 30.92 -29.36 -10.63
N PHE A 552 30.76 -29.07 -11.93
CA PHE A 552 29.61 -28.33 -12.45
C PHE A 552 28.32 -29.15 -12.35
N LEU A 553 28.39 -30.45 -12.66
CA LEU A 553 27.27 -31.38 -12.53
C LEU A 553 26.89 -31.57 -11.05
N ASP A 554 27.89 -31.78 -10.19
CA ASP A 554 27.69 -32.03 -8.76
C ASP A 554 26.93 -30.89 -8.09
N SER A 555 27.23 -29.63 -8.44
CA SER A 555 26.48 -28.47 -7.91
C SER A 555 25.00 -28.47 -8.29
N TYR A 556 24.64 -28.85 -9.53
CA TYR A 556 23.23 -28.94 -9.92
C TYR A 556 22.52 -30.17 -9.33
N ILE A 557 23.26 -31.24 -9.08
CA ILE A 557 22.75 -32.37 -8.31
C ILE A 557 22.41 -31.88 -6.90
N GLU A 558 23.34 -31.21 -6.21
CA GLU A 558 23.16 -30.71 -4.84
C GLU A 558 21.99 -29.75 -4.69
N THR A 559 21.69 -28.94 -5.71
CA THR A 559 20.54 -28.04 -5.73
C THR A 559 19.22 -28.72 -6.12
N GLY A 560 19.25 -29.99 -6.53
CA GLY A 560 18.06 -30.74 -6.94
C GLY A 560 17.51 -30.35 -8.31
N ASN A 561 18.30 -29.67 -9.16
CA ASN A 561 17.86 -29.19 -10.46
C ASN A 561 17.92 -30.30 -11.53
N ILE A 562 16.88 -31.15 -11.57
CA ILE A 562 16.80 -32.32 -12.45
C ILE A 562 16.89 -31.94 -13.93
N GLU A 563 16.27 -30.83 -14.34
CA GLU A 563 16.29 -30.40 -15.75
C GLU A 563 17.71 -30.06 -16.20
N MET A 564 18.47 -29.36 -15.35
CA MET A 564 19.87 -29.04 -15.63
C MET A 564 20.76 -30.28 -15.62
N VAL A 565 20.61 -31.15 -14.60
CA VAL A 565 21.36 -32.41 -14.52
C VAL A 565 21.07 -33.29 -15.74
N HIS A 566 19.81 -33.40 -16.15
CA HIS A 566 19.41 -34.14 -17.34
C HIS A 566 20.10 -33.63 -18.61
N TYR A 567 20.20 -32.31 -18.77
CA TYR A 567 20.86 -31.70 -19.91
C TYR A 567 22.38 -31.84 -19.88
N LEU A 568 23.00 -31.71 -18.71
CA LEU A 568 24.46 -31.72 -18.54
C LEU A 568 25.05 -33.13 -18.53
N LEU A 569 24.31 -34.11 -18.01
CA LEU A 569 24.80 -35.48 -17.81
C LEU A 569 25.42 -36.10 -19.08
N PRO A 570 24.80 -36.02 -20.28
CA PRO A 570 25.38 -36.59 -21.50
C PRO A 570 26.61 -35.83 -22.02
N LYS A 571 26.95 -34.67 -21.44
CA LYS A 571 28.04 -33.80 -21.88
C LYS A 571 29.29 -33.90 -20.99
N VAL A 572 29.20 -34.62 -19.88
CA VAL A 572 30.37 -34.90 -19.04
C VAL A 572 31.21 -35.98 -19.70
N ILE A 573 32.48 -35.67 -19.97
CA ILE A 573 33.41 -36.56 -20.69
C ILE A 573 34.05 -37.58 -19.73
N GLU A 574 34.14 -37.23 -18.45
CA GLU A 574 34.78 -38.02 -17.40
C GLU A 574 33.83 -39.07 -16.81
N SER A 575 34.40 -40.10 -16.19
CA SER A 575 33.61 -41.08 -15.43
C SER A 575 32.93 -40.38 -14.25
N ILE A 576 31.62 -40.31 -14.27
CA ILE A 576 30.83 -39.58 -13.28
C ILE A 576 30.83 -40.37 -11.98
N THR A 577 31.35 -39.77 -10.91
CA THR A 577 31.29 -40.32 -9.55
C THR A 577 30.59 -39.35 -8.64
N ILE A 578 29.44 -39.72 -8.07
CA ILE A 578 28.73 -38.81 -7.16
C ILE A 578 29.41 -38.87 -5.80
N SER A 579 29.88 -37.71 -5.31
CA SER A 579 30.55 -37.62 -4.01
C SER A 579 29.59 -38.02 -2.88
N THR A 580 30.12 -38.59 -1.79
CA THR A 580 29.32 -38.91 -0.60
C THR A 580 28.67 -37.67 0.00
N GLN A 581 29.34 -36.52 -0.05
CA GLN A 581 28.81 -35.23 0.42
C GLN A 581 27.60 -34.76 -0.40
N THR A 582 27.67 -34.89 -1.73
CA THR A 582 26.56 -34.56 -2.62
C THR A 582 25.35 -35.46 -2.34
N LEU A 583 25.58 -36.76 -2.10
CA LEU A 583 24.51 -37.69 -1.71
C LEU A 583 23.89 -37.36 -0.36
N GLU A 584 24.71 -37.03 0.65
CA GLU A 584 24.23 -36.55 1.95
C GLU A 584 23.37 -35.29 1.78
N SER A 585 23.79 -34.35 0.93
CA SER A 585 23.01 -33.14 0.62
C SER A 585 21.65 -33.45 -0.02
N LEU A 586 21.61 -34.34 -1.03
CA LEU A 586 20.35 -34.76 -1.67
C LEU A 586 19.37 -35.38 -0.67
N VAL A 587 19.88 -36.23 0.21
CA VAL A 587 19.10 -36.92 1.23
C VAL A 587 18.60 -35.91 2.26
N ASN A 588 19.47 -35.06 2.80
CA ASN A 588 19.08 -34.06 3.80
C ASN A 588 18.07 -33.04 3.25
N ASN A 589 18.20 -32.64 1.97
CA ASN A 589 17.28 -31.73 1.28
C ASN A 589 16.04 -32.44 0.69
N ARG A 590 15.91 -33.76 0.86
CA ARG A 590 14.76 -34.58 0.42
C ARG A 590 14.51 -34.53 -1.09
N TYR A 591 15.57 -34.43 -1.90
CA TYR A 591 15.48 -34.40 -3.36
C TYR A 591 15.31 -35.81 -3.95
N TRP A 592 14.16 -36.43 -3.67
CA TRP A 592 13.84 -37.82 -4.05
C TRP A 592 13.91 -38.08 -5.54
N PHE A 593 13.32 -37.20 -6.34
CA PHE A 593 13.28 -37.35 -7.78
C PHE A 593 14.70 -37.31 -8.37
N MET A 594 15.63 -36.57 -7.76
CA MET A 594 17.03 -36.56 -8.18
C MET A 594 17.70 -37.90 -7.83
N LEU A 595 17.50 -38.43 -6.63
CA LEU A 595 18.04 -39.76 -6.25
C LEU A 595 17.49 -40.89 -7.14
N GLU A 596 16.19 -40.87 -7.47
CA GLU A 596 15.61 -41.82 -8.43
C GLU A 596 16.22 -41.64 -9.80
N TYR A 597 16.32 -40.40 -10.30
CA TYR A 597 16.91 -40.08 -11.59
C TYR A 597 18.36 -40.57 -11.69
N LEU A 598 19.19 -40.32 -10.68
CA LEU A 598 20.58 -40.76 -10.64
C LEU A 598 20.70 -42.29 -10.57
N LYS A 599 19.78 -42.96 -9.86
CA LYS A 599 19.69 -44.43 -9.80
C LYS A 599 19.28 -45.03 -11.14
N GLU A 600 18.31 -44.44 -11.81
CA GLU A 600 17.84 -44.88 -13.14
C GLU A 600 18.93 -44.73 -14.21
N ASN A 601 19.80 -43.73 -14.08
CA ASN A 601 20.95 -43.51 -14.95
C ASN A 601 22.21 -44.30 -14.53
N GLY A 602 22.13 -45.15 -13.50
CA GLY A 602 23.24 -46.01 -13.08
C GLY A 602 24.40 -45.27 -12.40
N LEU A 603 24.18 -44.03 -11.95
CA LEU A 603 25.20 -43.19 -11.30
C LEU A 603 25.25 -43.40 -9.78
N LEU A 604 24.24 -44.09 -9.24
CA LEU A 604 24.12 -44.42 -7.83
C LEU A 604 24.32 -45.92 -7.60
N SER A 605 25.41 -46.28 -6.93
CA SER A 605 25.58 -47.63 -6.40
C SER A 605 24.85 -47.78 -5.06
N LEU A 606 24.36 -48.97 -4.76
CA LEU A 606 23.77 -49.29 -3.46
C LEU A 606 24.78 -49.15 -2.32
N ASP A 607 26.05 -49.43 -2.58
CA ASP A 607 27.11 -49.32 -1.58
C ASP A 607 27.37 -47.85 -1.22
N SER A 608 27.31 -46.94 -2.19
CA SER A 608 27.37 -45.49 -1.94
C SER A 608 26.20 -45.03 -1.06
N LEU A 609 24.97 -45.53 -1.29
CA LEU A 609 23.80 -45.19 -0.49
C LEU A 609 23.88 -45.70 0.95
N LYS A 610 24.53 -46.86 1.19
CA LYS A 610 24.72 -47.44 2.53
C LYS A 610 25.70 -46.64 3.39
N GLN A 611 26.61 -45.88 2.77
CA GLN A 611 27.62 -45.09 3.48
C GLN A 611 27.11 -43.72 3.96
N ILE A 612 25.93 -43.29 3.51
CA ILE A 612 25.34 -41.99 3.85
C ILE A 612 24.96 -41.96 5.34
N LYS A 613 25.49 -40.98 6.07
CA LYS A 613 25.05 -40.70 7.43
C LYS A 613 23.73 -39.94 7.38
N LEU A 614 22.67 -40.55 7.90
CA LEU A 614 21.36 -39.92 8.00
C LEU A 614 21.29 -39.07 9.28
N ASP A 615 20.70 -37.88 9.20
CA ASP A 615 20.45 -37.04 10.38
C ASP A 615 19.41 -37.73 11.30
N ASP A 616 19.82 -38.03 12.54
CA ASP A 616 18.98 -38.69 13.55
C ASP A 616 17.74 -37.87 13.92
N LYS A 617 17.71 -36.56 13.62
CA LYS A 617 16.56 -35.69 13.90
C LYS A 617 15.33 -35.98 13.03
N ASN A 618 15.46 -36.79 11.98
CA ASN A 618 14.40 -37.01 10.99
C ASN A 618 14.04 -38.51 10.83
N VAL A 619 13.72 -39.19 11.94
CA VAL A 619 13.38 -40.63 11.99
C VAL A 619 12.36 -41.10 10.94
N PRO A 620 11.22 -40.41 10.70
CA PRO A 620 10.25 -40.85 9.69
C PRO A 620 10.81 -40.86 8.27
N PHE A 621 11.65 -39.87 7.96
CA PHE A 621 12.32 -39.73 6.67
C PHE A 621 13.39 -40.82 6.48
N ASN A 622 14.18 -41.08 7.52
CA ASN A 622 15.20 -42.14 7.51
C ASN A 622 14.58 -43.52 7.27
N ASN A 623 13.41 -43.77 7.86
CA ASN A 623 12.68 -45.01 7.66
C ASN A 623 12.20 -45.14 6.21
N TYR A 624 11.62 -44.07 5.63
CA TYR A 624 11.22 -44.07 4.22
C TYR A 624 12.41 -44.27 3.28
N PHE A 625 13.54 -43.56 3.50
CA PHE A 625 14.76 -43.72 2.72
C PHE A 625 15.25 -45.17 2.73
N LYS A 626 15.37 -45.77 3.93
CA LYS A 626 15.80 -47.16 4.10
C LYS A 626 14.84 -48.14 3.41
N GLN A 627 13.53 -47.94 3.57
CA GLN A 627 12.51 -48.79 2.94
C GLN A 627 12.51 -48.66 1.42
N HIS A 628 12.57 -47.47 0.83
CA HIS A 628 12.44 -47.32 -0.62
C HIS A 628 13.75 -47.53 -1.38
N PHE A 629 14.88 -47.11 -0.84
CA PHE A 629 16.15 -47.12 -1.57
C PHE A 629 17.04 -48.31 -1.21
N LEU A 630 17.07 -48.72 0.07
CA LEU A 630 17.97 -49.79 0.54
C LEU A 630 17.33 -51.19 0.55
N SER A 631 16.00 -51.32 0.63
CA SER A 631 15.34 -52.63 0.76
C SER A 631 15.17 -53.41 -0.57
N THR A 632 15.41 -52.77 -1.72
CA THR A 632 14.92 -53.27 -3.02
C THR A 632 15.74 -54.37 -3.72
N GLU A 633 16.83 -54.87 -3.12
CA GLU A 633 17.61 -55.96 -3.75
C GLU A 633 16.97 -57.35 -3.62
N ASN A 634 16.20 -57.63 -2.56
CA ASN A 634 15.68 -58.98 -2.35
C ASN A 634 14.42 -59.33 -3.19
N GLU A 635 13.76 -58.36 -3.83
CA GLU A 635 12.50 -58.61 -4.56
C GLU A 635 12.60 -58.53 -6.10
N LYS A 636 13.66 -57.96 -6.67
CA LYS A 636 13.73 -57.68 -8.12
C LYS A 636 14.27 -58.81 -9.01
N VAL A 637 14.65 -59.97 -8.46
CA VAL A 637 15.07 -61.14 -9.27
C VAL A 637 13.92 -61.75 -10.11
N LYS A 638 12.66 -61.28 -10.00
CA LYS A 638 11.51 -61.87 -10.73
C LYS A 638 10.70 -60.99 -11.70
N LYS A 639 11.05 -59.74 -12.01
CA LYS A 639 10.25 -58.93 -12.96
C LYS A 639 11.07 -58.23 -14.05
N LYS A 640 10.80 -58.61 -15.31
CA LYS A 640 11.36 -58.06 -16.56
C LYS A 640 11.05 -56.55 -16.71
N ASN A 641 12.10 -55.80 -17.02
CA ASN A 641 12.21 -54.48 -17.70
C ASN A 641 11.14 -53.38 -17.44
N PRO A 642 11.45 -52.36 -16.61
CA PRO A 642 10.65 -51.14 -16.45
C PRO A 642 11.23 -49.91 -17.18
N LYS A 643 11.78 -50.04 -18.40
CA LYS A 643 12.47 -48.94 -19.09
C LYS A 643 11.58 -47.83 -19.69
N SER A 644 10.24 -47.82 -19.50
CA SER A 644 9.36 -46.96 -20.33
C SER A 644 8.37 -46.02 -19.62
N LYS A 645 8.36 -45.89 -18.29
CA LYS A 645 7.31 -45.10 -17.60
C LYS A 645 7.69 -43.66 -17.25
N PHE A 646 8.96 -43.36 -16.93
CA PHE A 646 9.34 -42.03 -16.45
C PHE A 646 9.56 -41.01 -17.58
N LEU A 647 10.08 -41.44 -18.74
CA LEU A 647 10.27 -40.60 -19.94
C LEU A 647 8.97 -40.00 -20.51
N ASN A 648 7.80 -40.61 -20.22
CA ASN A 648 6.51 -40.10 -20.67
C ASN A 648 5.97 -38.93 -19.84
N PHE A 649 6.59 -38.62 -18.69
CA PHE A 649 6.14 -37.53 -17.82
C PHE A 649 6.68 -36.17 -18.29
N PHE A 650 7.92 -36.12 -18.80
CA PHE A 650 8.55 -34.87 -19.27
C PHE A 650 8.31 -34.58 -20.75
N SER A 651 7.92 -35.55 -21.58
CA SER A 651 7.61 -35.32 -23.00
C SER A 651 6.19 -34.75 -23.26
N LYS A 652 5.41 -34.52 -22.20
CA LYS A 652 4.02 -34.02 -22.27
C LYS A 652 3.82 -32.61 -21.69
N LYS A 653 4.90 -31.90 -21.37
CA LYS A 653 4.90 -30.44 -21.19
C LYS A 653 5.59 -29.81 -22.38
#